data_AF-A0A971HU15-F1
#
_entry.id   AF-A0A971HU15-F1
#
_cell.length_a   1.000
_cell.length_b   1.000
_cell.length_c   1.000
_cell.angle_alpha   90.00
_cell.angle_beta   90.00
_cell.angle_gamma   90.00
#
_symmetry.space_group_name_H-M   'P 1'
#
loop_
_entity.id
_entity.type
_entity.pdbx_description
1 polymer ?
#
loop_
_entity_poly.entity_id
_entity_poly.type
_entity_poly.pdbx_seq_one_letter_code
_entity_poly.pdbx_strand_id
1 'polypeptide(L)'
;MSKTLSAYKFILFLGILSFVHGVHSPAWGQTRMEVMETDGQVEWAQVSPELGRLEAEEKITVRALMGFGRLPQPFVQLTMELRKKNADILSAGPKELADLIAQAESGTLETDPQPLRDLLNLMEHREYHEWVVLQPDTVLEVSDFDLFRGQGQVVLREDTGQTQTIAPANTVISLSEPLAASDHTPDVSQENIQEEPVVAAERSADTEDPGSPEVAVQEENDPEEVPTSSEGETETPEVAIPELPRIWGEAPGISLFDLNTYDQSGYMDWARLGAVCPAPQAGQLVAGSVQTPYGLWAWVIRYDDQGFPLWSRMLGENYDLSVTGATPLGENNFLIAGSMNHDHPAFFLALDDQGQVLWSKTSAPNQAENEKDWIFALASSDKTALAAGRVAREDDTALAISLSPDGTINWRLEIKEGTEIHAAIADGQDWIVAGQGANFTPWAAKIDAQGTLIWHKNYGEEYGQISAITLTEQGKILVAGKGEQKGSMWLKSLETSGEVSQEIQVDLKANEVLVVESVQDMAVDKNGDIWLAGESVSADGWLAKIAPDGQTHWVHVYGREKEDALKAVLPTDNGALAVGRSITPDSMDVCALWVLTVDQSGQPIQAAPMTDQGQILADKVNSLMALTAEIPGPHNSMYLQQSKDETLRLALPFTVMTEGLPGFGELFTKVGHVIAYAKPVAGAANQWNITLEIPASMTAHGYSGVEVGALVTDQRTLSFDFDSEKNILLGFNALLENLRYIPTETKTLAGIQQTLGVQEPGEEIHPGSLNRLAANMKLEQNDQGHWGGPLTVDIEGWKQVDAEGKTLGEIGSIQIRSNYENLDFSTLQSIPSELEKFTAEDAPDQEALKNSINTWVQSLGTGQGELSLNDLTLRIDEPEDLLHLKNFTLKGVSLASKQNPLLRDISTEYSIQGLNVTVDGGQAQLDKASFDMRLDRFSLQNVMLAALDALFGLDKENNWKNMIDKALGELELGFSLEGLKAAIPEQEQVEIEQSSLRLALTGLDTPAVNLSLNYLHNGLAGIPMVPLEAMPKTVKIDTTLKNVPVAKLATDWRLLKDPNTIFALMTEYDSTFNINALGADLPIGGLRVNGQGHAKIMEEDTPPIGELEVTVLIRNLQDMVDFLAGTMGEEEAKDLKATAAIVAMAGIEDKEYEDGIVHHYDVKFNSMGQLLVNDKDLSALLFGAGGDNQDGGDSKQEIDSE
;
A
#
# COMPACT_ATOMS: atom_id res chain seq x y z
N MET A 1 -20.34 -1.10 10.92
CA MET A 1 -19.71 0.17 11.34
C MET A 1 -18.17 0.16 11.27
N SER A 2 -17.51 -0.96 10.95
CA SER A 2 -16.06 -1.04 10.70
C SER A 2 -15.64 -0.75 9.25
N LYS A 3 -16.54 -0.84 8.27
CA LYS A 3 -16.24 -0.53 6.85
C LYS A 3 -16.21 0.97 6.51
N THR A 4 -16.77 1.84 7.35
CA THR A 4 -16.79 3.30 7.15
C THR A 4 -15.54 4.02 7.66
N LEU A 5 -14.63 3.31 8.35
CA LEU A 5 -13.35 3.86 8.84
C LEU A 5 -12.23 3.80 7.79
N SER A 6 -12.41 3.04 6.70
CA SER A 6 -11.42 2.94 5.60
C SER A 6 -11.39 4.20 4.72
N ALA A 7 -12.55 4.85 4.51
CA ALA A 7 -12.65 6.09 3.74
C ALA A 7 -11.99 7.31 4.43
N TYR A 8 -11.89 7.29 5.77
CA TYR A 8 -11.18 8.33 6.54
C TYR A 8 -9.65 8.22 6.40
N LYS A 9 -9.10 7.02 6.14
CA LYS A 9 -7.67 6.83 5.90
C LYS A 9 -7.24 7.37 4.53
N PHE A 10 -8.11 7.31 3.52
CA PHE A 10 -7.80 7.79 2.16
C PHE A 10 -7.80 9.33 2.06
N ILE A 11 -8.63 10.03 2.83
CA ILE A 11 -8.68 11.51 2.85
C ILE A 11 -7.59 12.12 3.76
N LEU A 12 -7.09 11.38 4.76
CA LEU A 12 -5.91 11.77 5.55
C LEU A 12 -4.58 11.45 4.83
N PHE A 13 -4.58 10.57 3.83
CA PHE A 13 -3.39 10.16 3.08
C PHE A 13 -2.81 11.27 2.17
N LEU A 14 -3.62 12.27 1.78
CA LEU A 14 -3.18 13.38 0.91
C LEU A 14 -2.63 14.61 1.66
N GLY A 15 -2.69 14.64 3.00
CA GLY A 15 -2.31 15.82 3.80
C GLY A 15 -1.06 15.67 4.66
N ILE A 16 -0.50 14.46 4.78
CA ILE A 16 0.60 14.16 5.71
C ILE A 16 1.61 13.26 5.00
N LEU A 17 2.34 13.84 4.04
CA LEU A 17 3.54 13.21 3.48
C LEU A 17 4.70 14.19 3.67
N SER A 18 5.05 14.38 4.94
CA SER A 18 6.34 14.86 5.43
C SER A 18 6.33 14.65 6.93
N PHE A 19 7.28 13.85 7.42
CA PHE A 19 7.58 13.53 8.82
C PHE A 19 6.86 12.34 9.47
N VAL A 20 7.69 11.42 9.97
CA VAL A 20 7.44 10.22 10.79
C VAL A 20 7.22 8.91 10.02
N HIS A 21 8.31 8.38 9.47
CA HIS A 21 8.53 6.93 9.45
C HIS A 21 8.80 6.46 10.89
N GLY A 22 8.27 5.28 11.23
CA GLY A 22 8.72 4.53 12.41
C GLY A 22 7.73 4.39 13.56
N VAL A 23 6.47 4.05 13.29
CA VAL A 23 5.72 3.13 14.17
C VAL A 23 4.82 2.28 13.27
N HIS A 24 5.22 1.03 13.01
CA HIS A 24 4.27 0.02 12.57
C HIS A 24 3.16 -0.05 13.63
N SER A 25 1.97 0.43 13.29
CA SER A 25 0.78 -0.07 13.94
C SER A 25 0.57 -1.46 13.35
N PRO A 26 0.44 -2.54 14.16
CA PRO A 26 0.06 -3.83 13.60
C PRO A 26 -1.33 -3.62 12.99
N ALA A 27 -1.39 -3.63 11.66
CA ALA A 27 -2.61 -3.99 10.99
C ALA A 27 -3.00 -5.35 11.56
N TRP A 28 -4.22 -5.49 12.08
CA TRP A 28 -4.76 -6.79 12.44
C TRP A 28 -5.00 -7.55 11.14
N GLY A 29 -3.90 -8.05 10.57
CA GLY A 29 -3.87 -8.87 9.37
C GLY A 29 -4.16 -10.30 9.79
N GLN A 30 -5.11 -10.93 9.11
CA GLN A 30 -5.15 -12.38 9.08
C GLN A 30 -3.96 -12.83 8.24
N THR A 31 -3.10 -13.66 8.80
CA THR A 31 -1.96 -14.22 8.08
C THR A 31 -2.37 -15.57 7.55
N ARG A 32 -2.19 -15.78 6.25
CA ARG A 32 -2.39 -17.09 5.63
C ARG A 32 -1.23 -17.99 5.97
N MET A 33 -1.52 -19.14 6.56
CA MET A 33 -0.52 -20.11 7.01
C MET A 33 -0.88 -21.52 6.55
N GLU A 34 0.10 -22.25 6.05
CA GLU A 34 -0.02 -23.66 5.66
C GLU A 34 0.48 -24.56 6.79
N VAL A 35 -0.29 -25.59 7.15
CA VAL A 35 0.12 -26.62 8.10
C VAL A 35 1.07 -27.59 7.41
N MET A 36 2.36 -27.53 7.76
CA MET A 36 3.40 -28.36 7.15
C MET A 36 3.45 -29.76 7.75
N GLU A 37 3.50 -29.83 9.08
CA GLU A 37 3.63 -31.08 9.82
C GLU A 37 2.86 -31.01 11.15
N THR A 38 2.26 -32.13 11.55
CA THR A 38 1.62 -32.30 12.86
C THR A 38 2.18 -33.54 13.54
N ASP A 39 2.70 -33.39 14.75
CA ASP A 39 3.13 -34.52 15.59
C ASP A 39 2.28 -34.55 16.87
N GLY A 40 1.30 -35.46 16.91
CA GLY A 40 0.24 -35.50 17.91
C GLY A 40 -1.05 -34.80 17.46
N GLN A 41 -2.04 -34.67 18.36
CA GLN A 41 -3.28 -33.94 18.07
C GLN A 41 -3.19 -32.51 18.58
N VAL A 42 -3.24 -31.55 17.66
CA VAL A 42 -3.38 -30.11 17.92
C VAL A 42 -4.71 -29.65 17.33
N GLU A 43 -5.49 -28.94 18.14
CA GLU A 43 -6.76 -28.32 17.76
C GLU A 43 -6.59 -26.81 17.69
N TRP A 44 -7.24 -26.19 16.72
CA TRP A 44 -7.28 -24.75 16.47
C TRP A 44 -8.71 -24.23 16.55
N ALA A 45 -8.88 -23.05 17.13
CA ALA A 45 -10.14 -22.32 17.12
C ALA A 45 -9.91 -20.91 16.58
N GLN A 46 -10.70 -20.54 15.57
CA GLN A 46 -10.73 -19.18 15.04
C GLN A 46 -11.49 -18.26 16.01
N VAL A 47 -10.85 -17.17 16.43
CA VAL A 47 -11.43 -16.26 17.42
C VAL A 47 -11.67 -14.89 16.80
N SER A 48 -12.90 -14.36 16.93
CA SER A 48 -13.17 -12.97 16.51
C SER A 48 -12.33 -11.99 17.34
N PRO A 49 -11.71 -10.97 16.74
CA PRO A 49 -10.80 -10.04 17.43
C PRO A 49 -11.38 -9.43 18.71
N GLU A 50 -12.68 -9.08 18.71
CA GLU A 50 -13.33 -8.47 19.86
C GLU A 50 -13.54 -9.45 21.03
N LEU A 51 -13.86 -10.72 20.74
CA LEU A 51 -14.00 -11.77 21.75
C LEU A 51 -12.63 -12.18 22.32
N GLY A 52 -11.62 -12.33 21.45
CA GLY A 52 -10.25 -12.64 21.85
C GLY A 52 -9.64 -11.57 22.76
N ARG A 53 -9.92 -10.28 22.49
CA ARG A 53 -9.50 -9.19 23.39
C ARG A 53 -10.15 -9.27 24.77
N LEU A 54 -11.45 -9.60 24.84
CA LEU A 54 -12.15 -9.76 26.12
C LEU A 54 -11.60 -10.94 26.94
N GLU A 55 -11.16 -12.01 26.28
CA GLU A 55 -10.48 -13.13 26.92
C GLU A 55 -9.09 -12.76 27.42
N ALA A 56 -8.30 -12.06 26.60
CA ALA A 56 -6.96 -11.59 26.97
C ALA A 56 -6.97 -10.60 28.14
N GLU A 57 -8.03 -9.79 28.27
CA GLU A 57 -8.24 -8.87 29.39
C GLU A 57 -8.91 -9.54 30.62
N GLU A 58 -9.18 -10.85 30.59
CA GLU A 58 -9.94 -11.60 31.61
C GLU A 58 -11.34 -11.01 31.91
N LYS A 59 -11.96 -10.35 30.92
CA LYS A 59 -13.27 -9.69 31.03
C LYS A 59 -14.42 -10.47 30.38
N ILE A 60 -14.22 -11.76 30.11
CA ILE A 60 -15.25 -12.63 29.54
C ILE A 60 -16.40 -12.81 30.54
N THR A 61 -17.63 -12.49 30.13
CA THR A 61 -18.85 -12.63 30.94
C THR A 61 -19.92 -13.43 30.20
N VAL A 62 -20.90 -13.95 30.93
CA VAL A 62 -22.04 -14.66 30.32
C VAL A 62 -22.80 -13.77 29.33
N ARG A 63 -22.90 -12.46 29.58
CA ARG A 63 -23.49 -11.47 28.65
C ARG A 63 -22.65 -11.31 27.39
N ALA A 64 -21.32 -11.30 27.50
CA ALA A 64 -20.45 -11.26 26.34
C ALA A 64 -20.68 -12.51 25.46
N LEU A 65 -20.62 -13.72 26.05
CA LEU A 65 -20.87 -14.97 25.31
C LEU A 65 -22.25 -15.00 24.65
N MET A 66 -23.28 -14.46 25.31
CA MET A 66 -24.62 -14.33 24.73
C MET A 66 -24.66 -13.32 23.57
N GLY A 67 -23.99 -12.17 23.70
CA GLY A 67 -23.89 -11.14 22.66
C GLY A 67 -23.16 -11.61 21.40
N PHE A 68 -22.16 -12.49 21.56
CA PHE A 68 -21.46 -13.14 20.45
C PHE A 68 -22.15 -14.42 19.96
N GLY A 69 -23.32 -14.78 20.51
CA GLY A 69 -24.05 -16.00 20.11
C GLY A 69 -23.36 -17.32 20.48
N ARG A 70 -22.36 -17.29 21.38
CA ARG A 70 -21.54 -18.44 21.79
C ARG A 70 -22.01 -19.12 23.09
N LEU A 71 -23.06 -18.62 23.73
CA LEU A 71 -23.63 -19.24 24.94
C LEU A 71 -24.64 -20.36 24.59
N PRO A 72 -24.40 -21.62 24.99
CA PRO A 72 -25.34 -22.72 24.71
C PRO A 72 -26.74 -22.52 25.31
N GLN A 73 -27.76 -23.04 24.62
CA GLN A 73 -29.19 -22.89 24.98
C GLN A 73 -29.55 -23.26 26.44
N PRO A 74 -29.02 -24.35 27.05
CA PRO A 74 -29.30 -24.66 28.45
C PRO A 74 -28.90 -23.53 29.41
N PHE A 75 -27.81 -22.81 29.12
CA PHE A 75 -27.33 -21.71 29.96
C PHE A 75 -28.08 -20.40 29.70
N VAL A 76 -28.60 -20.18 28.49
CA VAL A 76 -29.55 -19.09 28.22
C VAL A 76 -30.80 -19.26 29.09
N GLN A 77 -31.34 -20.47 29.21
CA GLN A 77 -32.48 -20.75 30.10
C GLN A 77 -32.11 -20.54 31.58
N LEU A 78 -30.94 -21.01 32.00
CA LEU A 78 -30.42 -20.78 33.36
C LEU A 78 -30.33 -19.28 33.69
N THR A 79 -29.89 -18.45 32.75
CA THR A 79 -29.82 -16.99 32.96
C THR A 79 -31.18 -16.36 33.20
N MET A 80 -32.20 -16.81 32.47
CA MET A 80 -33.58 -16.34 32.64
C MET A 80 -34.20 -16.81 33.96
N GLU A 81 -33.87 -18.02 34.42
CA GLU A 81 -34.35 -18.56 35.70
C GLU A 81 -33.74 -17.85 36.90
N LEU A 82 -32.43 -17.58 36.87
CA LEU A 82 -31.71 -16.91 37.97
C LEU A 82 -32.02 -15.42 38.03
N ARG A 83 -32.27 -14.77 36.89
CA ARG A 83 -32.74 -13.39 36.85
C ARG A 83 -34.09 -13.20 37.56
N LYS A 84 -35.00 -14.18 37.45
CA LYS A 84 -36.28 -14.18 38.21
C LYS A 84 -36.07 -14.30 39.73
N LYS A 85 -34.89 -14.74 40.17
CA LYS A 85 -34.49 -14.88 41.57
C LYS A 85 -33.52 -13.77 42.00
N ASN A 86 -33.43 -12.69 41.24
CA ASN A 86 -32.62 -11.49 41.51
C ASN A 86 -31.09 -11.73 41.58
N ALA A 87 -30.58 -12.79 40.93
CA ALA A 87 -29.15 -13.04 40.78
C ALA A 87 -28.67 -12.56 39.40
N ASP A 88 -27.69 -11.64 39.36
CA ASP A 88 -27.12 -11.13 38.10
C ASP A 88 -26.01 -12.04 37.58
N ILE A 89 -26.42 -13.11 36.90
CA ILE A 89 -25.51 -14.02 36.21
C ILE A 89 -24.98 -13.46 34.89
N LEU A 90 -25.61 -12.43 34.32
CA LEU A 90 -25.21 -11.90 33.00
C LEU A 90 -23.88 -11.14 33.09
N SER A 91 -23.63 -10.45 34.19
CA SER A 91 -22.32 -9.80 34.44
C SER A 91 -21.27 -10.75 35.01
N ALA A 92 -21.60 -12.02 35.29
CA ALA A 92 -20.69 -12.94 35.95
C ALA A 92 -19.59 -13.44 35.00
N GLY A 93 -18.33 -13.36 35.44
CA GLY A 93 -17.21 -14.11 34.90
C GLY A 93 -16.97 -15.40 35.70
N PRO A 94 -15.86 -16.13 35.45
CA PRO A 94 -15.55 -17.38 36.14
C PRO A 94 -15.51 -17.24 37.67
N LYS A 95 -14.97 -16.13 38.18
CA LYS A 95 -14.85 -15.87 39.61
C LYS A 95 -16.21 -15.62 40.27
N GLU A 96 -17.05 -14.80 39.65
CA GLU A 96 -18.40 -14.50 40.14
C GLU A 96 -19.32 -15.73 40.05
N LEU A 97 -19.11 -16.61 39.05
CA LEU A 97 -19.80 -17.90 38.96
C LEU A 97 -19.44 -18.84 40.12
N ALA A 98 -18.16 -18.88 40.53
CA ALA A 98 -17.73 -19.65 41.70
C ALA A 98 -18.44 -19.18 42.99
N ASP A 99 -18.62 -17.86 43.16
CA ASP A 99 -19.35 -17.30 44.29
C ASP A 99 -20.85 -17.64 44.25
N LEU A 100 -21.48 -17.65 43.07
CA LEU A 100 -22.87 -18.07 42.89
C LEU A 100 -23.06 -19.57 43.18
N ILE A 101 -22.08 -20.42 42.81
CA ILE A 101 -22.08 -21.84 43.14
C ILE A 101 -22.02 -22.03 44.66
N ALA A 102 -21.15 -21.28 45.37
CA ALA A 102 -21.05 -21.34 46.82
C ALA A 102 -22.34 -20.86 47.53
N GLN A 103 -23.02 -19.86 46.97
CA GLN A 103 -24.33 -19.39 47.46
C GLN A 103 -25.43 -20.43 47.23
N ALA A 104 -25.42 -21.12 46.09
CA ALA A 104 -26.35 -22.22 45.81
C ALA A 104 -26.12 -23.43 46.75
N GLU A 105 -24.86 -23.78 47.02
CA GLU A 105 -24.48 -24.88 47.90
C GLU A 105 -24.79 -24.61 49.38
N SER A 106 -24.63 -23.37 49.82
CA SER A 106 -24.99 -22.94 51.19
C SER A 106 -26.50 -22.73 51.38
N GLY A 107 -27.28 -22.80 50.29
CA GLY A 107 -28.74 -22.61 50.30
C GLY A 107 -29.18 -21.15 50.40
N THR A 108 -28.27 -20.18 50.24
CA THR A 108 -28.63 -18.74 50.17
C THR A 108 -29.21 -18.35 48.82
N LEU A 109 -28.91 -19.11 47.77
CA LEU A 109 -29.53 -19.01 46.45
C LEU A 109 -30.30 -20.31 46.15
N GLU A 110 -31.63 -20.25 46.06
CA GLU A 110 -32.45 -21.44 45.77
C GLU A 110 -32.32 -21.88 44.30
N THR A 111 -31.21 -22.52 43.93
CA THR A 111 -30.97 -23.09 42.60
C THR A 111 -30.15 -24.37 42.69
N ASP A 112 -30.22 -25.23 41.68
CA ASP A 112 -29.29 -26.35 41.55
C ASP A 112 -27.89 -25.79 41.24
N PRO A 113 -26.83 -26.12 42.01
CA PRO A 113 -25.47 -25.68 41.70
C PRO A 113 -24.88 -26.38 40.46
N GLN A 114 -25.42 -27.51 40.01
CA GLN A 114 -24.81 -28.28 38.91
C GLN A 114 -24.77 -27.52 37.57
N PRO A 115 -25.84 -26.85 37.10
CA PRO A 115 -25.78 -26.04 35.88
C PRO A 115 -24.82 -24.86 35.95
N LEU A 116 -24.60 -24.28 37.15
CA LEU A 116 -23.62 -23.21 37.35
C LEU A 116 -22.19 -23.74 37.25
N ARG A 117 -21.93 -24.95 37.77
CA ARG A 117 -20.64 -25.64 37.61
C ARG A 117 -20.37 -26.00 36.14
N ASP A 118 -21.38 -26.46 35.42
CA ASP A 118 -21.25 -26.78 34.00
C ASP A 118 -20.96 -25.52 33.16
N LEU A 119 -21.55 -24.37 33.52
CA LEU A 119 -21.26 -23.09 32.90
C LEU A 119 -19.85 -22.58 33.23
N LEU A 120 -19.43 -22.70 34.49
CA LEU A 120 -18.06 -22.37 34.90
C LEU A 120 -17.05 -23.22 34.12
N ASN A 121 -17.31 -24.52 33.99
CA ASN A 121 -16.46 -25.45 33.25
C ASN A 121 -16.36 -25.08 31.76
N LEU A 122 -17.48 -24.69 31.13
CA LEU A 122 -17.50 -24.19 29.76
C LEU A 122 -16.62 -22.94 29.59
N MET A 123 -16.68 -22.01 30.54
CA MET A 123 -15.91 -20.77 30.50
C MET A 123 -14.42 -21.00 30.77
N GLU A 124 -14.07 -21.83 31.76
CA GLU A 124 -12.68 -22.15 32.12
C GLU A 124 -11.95 -22.95 31.03
N HIS A 125 -12.64 -23.86 30.35
CA HIS A 125 -12.06 -24.68 29.29
C HIS A 125 -12.27 -24.12 27.87
N ARG A 126 -12.87 -22.92 27.77
CA ARG A 126 -13.18 -22.23 26.51
C ARG A 126 -13.93 -23.12 25.49
N GLU A 127 -14.85 -23.94 25.99
CA GLU A 127 -15.67 -24.87 25.19
C GLU A 127 -16.80 -24.16 24.42
N TYR A 128 -16.82 -22.83 24.46
CA TYR A 128 -17.69 -21.98 23.65
C TYR A 128 -17.09 -21.61 22.29
N HIS A 129 -15.83 -21.99 22.04
CA HIS A 129 -15.20 -21.94 20.72
C HIS A 129 -15.37 -23.25 19.94
N GLU A 130 -15.34 -23.15 18.61
CA GLU A 130 -15.33 -24.32 17.73
C GLU A 130 -13.89 -24.77 17.47
N TRP A 131 -13.53 -25.90 18.06
CA TRP A 131 -12.19 -26.48 17.96
C TRP A 131 -12.11 -27.46 16.78
N VAL A 132 -11.14 -27.24 15.89
CA VAL A 132 -10.88 -28.05 14.69
C VAL A 132 -9.51 -28.72 14.82
N VAL A 133 -9.45 -30.04 14.64
CA VAL A 133 -8.19 -30.78 14.63
C VAL A 133 -7.40 -30.43 13.36
N LEU A 134 -6.17 -29.95 13.51
CA LEU A 134 -5.30 -29.59 12.39
C LEU A 134 -4.74 -30.84 11.69
N GLN A 135 -4.63 -30.76 10.37
CA GLN A 135 -4.03 -31.80 9.52
C GLN A 135 -2.98 -31.16 8.59
N PRO A 136 -1.93 -31.90 8.19
CA PRO A 136 -0.99 -31.45 7.17
C PRO A 136 -1.70 -31.00 5.88
N ASP A 137 -1.10 -30.05 5.17
CA ASP A 137 -1.59 -29.44 3.92
C ASP A 137 -2.89 -28.62 4.07
N THR A 138 -3.31 -28.30 5.30
CA THR A 138 -4.44 -27.40 5.56
C THR A 138 -3.96 -25.95 5.54
N VAL A 139 -4.64 -25.09 4.79
CA VAL A 139 -4.37 -23.65 4.81
C VAL A 139 -5.34 -22.95 5.76
N LEU A 140 -4.77 -22.17 6.68
CA LEU A 140 -5.46 -21.45 7.74
C LEU A 140 -5.32 -19.94 7.52
N GLU A 141 -6.35 -19.18 7.85
CA GLU A 141 -6.26 -17.72 7.99
C GLU A 141 -6.26 -17.40 9.47
N VAL A 142 -5.07 -17.17 10.02
CA VAL A 142 -4.86 -17.11 11.45
C VAL A 142 -4.67 -15.67 11.92
N SER A 143 -5.32 -15.31 13.02
CA SER A 143 -5.17 -14.02 13.68
C SER A 143 -4.31 -14.13 14.96
N ASP A 144 -3.81 -13.00 15.46
CA ASP A 144 -3.06 -12.93 16.73
C ASP A 144 -3.85 -13.44 17.95
N PHE A 145 -5.18 -13.56 17.83
CA PHE A 145 -6.08 -14.00 18.89
C PHE A 145 -6.56 -15.45 18.76
N ASP A 146 -6.21 -16.11 17.65
CA ASP A 146 -6.60 -17.50 17.44
C ASP A 146 -5.92 -18.43 18.45
N LEU A 147 -6.63 -19.49 18.84
CA LEU A 147 -6.25 -20.33 19.95
C LEU A 147 -5.85 -21.74 19.49
N PHE A 148 -4.84 -22.29 20.16
CA PHE A 148 -4.34 -23.65 19.93
C PHE A 148 -4.35 -24.45 21.23
N ARG A 149 -4.75 -25.73 21.17
CA ARG A 149 -4.70 -26.67 22.31
C ARG A 149 -4.34 -28.08 21.85
N GLY A 150 -3.87 -28.94 22.75
CA GLY A 150 -3.61 -30.35 22.45
C GLY A 150 -2.29 -30.90 23.00
N GLN A 151 -2.03 -32.18 22.73
CA GLN A 151 -0.86 -32.94 23.21
C GLN A 151 0.28 -33.01 22.19
N GLY A 152 0.11 -32.40 21.03
CA GLY A 152 1.07 -32.41 19.93
C GLY A 152 1.74 -31.07 19.66
N GLN A 153 2.51 -31.05 18.58
CA GLN A 153 3.11 -29.87 17.98
C GLN A 153 2.67 -29.74 16.52
N VAL A 154 2.54 -28.51 16.03
CA VAL A 154 2.25 -28.20 14.64
C VAL A 154 3.26 -27.21 14.09
N VAL A 155 3.76 -27.47 12.88
CA VAL A 155 4.64 -26.55 12.14
C VAL A 155 3.78 -25.84 11.09
N LEU A 156 3.71 -24.52 11.18
CA LEU A 156 3.00 -23.65 10.25
C LEU A 156 4.02 -22.91 9.38
N ARG A 157 3.70 -22.66 8.12
CA ARG A 157 4.50 -21.85 7.20
C ARG A 157 3.68 -20.70 6.64
N GLU A 158 4.21 -19.48 6.73
CA GLU A 158 3.63 -18.29 6.12
C GLU A 158 3.90 -18.24 4.61
N ASP A 159 3.11 -17.45 3.88
CA ASP A 159 3.34 -17.15 2.45
C ASP A 159 4.73 -16.51 2.20
N THR A 160 5.32 -15.88 3.22
CA THR A 160 6.70 -15.33 3.19
C THR A 160 7.79 -16.39 3.29
N GLY A 161 7.43 -17.66 3.54
CA GLY A 161 8.33 -18.78 3.73
C GLY A 161 8.84 -18.96 5.17
N GLN A 162 8.51 -18.07 6.10
CA GLN A 162 8.84 -18.27 7.52
C GLN A 162 8.04 -19.42 8.13
N THR A 163 8.70 -20.24 8.95
CA THR A 163 8.07 -21.37 9.65
C THR A 163 7.99 -21.14 11.14
N GLN A 164 6.83 -21.36 11.75
CA GLN A 164 6.59 -21.27 13.19
C GLN A 164 6.12 -22.62 13.74
N THR A 165 6.65 -23.04 14.89
CA THR A 165 6.22 -24.27 15.58
C THR A 165 5.38 -23.91 16.80
N ILE A 166 4.19 -24.51 16.93
CA ILE A 166 3.26 -24.33 18.04
C ILE A 166 3.11 -25.65 18.81
N ALA A 167 3.34 -25.62 20.12
CA ALA A 167 3.24 -26.79 21.01
C ALA A 167 2.43 -26.45 22.28
N PRO A 168 1.09 -26.65 22.29
CA PRO A 168 0.22 -26.17 23.37
C PRO A 168 0.34 -26.91 24.71
N ALA A 169 0.95 -28.11 24.74
CA ALA A 169 1.23 -28.89 25.95
C ALA A 169 0.03 -29.05 26.94
N ASN A 170 -1.17 -29.35 26.44
CA ASN A 170 -2.45 -29.41 27.20
C ASN A 170 -2.94 -28.07 27.80
N THR A 171 -2.39 -26.94 27.40
CA THR A 171 -2.92 -25.61 27.70
C THR A 171 -3.46 -24.95 26.43
N VAL A 172 -4.31 -23.94 26.59
CA VAL A 172 -4.82 -23.11 25.49
C VAL A 172 -3.88 -21.92 25.34
N ILE A 173 -3.24 -21.78 24.18
CA ILE A 173 -2.28 -20.70 23.89
C ILE A 173 -2.72 -19.89 22.65
N SER A 174 -2.38 -18.61 22.60
CA SER A 174 -2.52 -17.77 21.40
C SER A 174 -1.16 -17.52 20.74
N LEU A 175 -1.17 -17.09 19.47
CA LEU A 175 0.05 -16.69 18.75
C LEU A 175 0.73 -15.45 19.34
N SER A 176 -0.01 -14.66 20.11
CA SER A 176 0.47 -13.43 20.76
C SER A 176 1.17 -13.65 22.10
N GLU A 177 1.16 -14.86 22.68
CA GLU A 177 1.90 -15.17 23.91
C GLU A 177 3.34 -15.63 23.61
N PRO A 178 4.38 -15.02 24.21
CA PRO A 178 5.75 -15.50 24.07
C PRO A 178 5.94 -16.85 24.78
N LEU A 179 6.38 -17.86 24.04
CA LEU A 179 6.75 -19.18 24.56
C LEU A 179 7.79 -19.04 25.69
N ALA A 180 7.41 -19.40 26.93
CA ALA A 180 8.33 -19.50 28.04
C ALA A 180 9.28 -20.69 27.83
N ALA A 181 10.59 -20.44 27.88
CA ALA A 181 11.62 -21.48 27.81
C ALA A 181 11.40 -22.54 28.90
N SER A 182 11.18 -23.80 28.51
CA SER A 182 11.08 -24.91 29.45
C SER A 182 12.47 -25.44 29.82
N ASP A 183 12.95 -25.05 31.00
CA ASP A 183 14.00 -25.76 31.72
C ASP A 183 13.43 -27.07 32.29
N HIS A 184 13.72 -28.19 31.62
CA HIS A 184 13.64 -29.52 32.22
C HIS A 184 14.93 -30.31 31.94
N THR A 185 15.84 -30.26 32.92
CA THR A 185 16.89 -31.27 33.11
C THR A 185 16.34 -32.38 34.03
N PRO A 186 16.56 -33.68 33.75
CA PRO A 186 16.24 -34.74 34.69
C PRO A 186 17.39 -34.98 35.68
N ASP A 187 17.02 -35.05 36.95
CA ASP A 187 17.83 -35.34 38.12
C ASP A 187 18.40 -36.77 38.13
N VAL A 188 19.70 -36.93 38.42
CA VAL A 188 20.21 -38.07 39.21
C VAL A 188 21.25 -37.57 40.21
N SER A 189 20.77 -37.29 41.42
CA SER A 189 21.54 -37.24 42.65
C SER A 189 22.32 -38.54 42.91
N GLN A 190 23.63 -38.46 43.22
CA GLN A 190 24.13 -38.50 44.60
C GLN A 190 25.67 -38.53 44.69
N GLU A 191 26.18 -37.43 45.25
CA GLU A 191 27.18 -37.33 46.31
C GLU A 191 28.66 -37.81 46.15
N ASN A 192 29.51 -36.80 46.44
CA ASN A 192 30.88 -36.80 46.98
C ASN A 192 32.01 -37.18 46.00
N ILE A 193 33.05 -36.35 45.81
CA ILE A 193 33.87 -35.65 46.82
C ILE A 193 34.36 -34.27 46.31
N GLN A 194 34.47 -33.33 47.26
CA GLN A 194 34.91 -31.93 47.24
C GLN A 194 36.32 -31.64 46.68
N GLU A 195 36.54 -30.45 46.08
CA GLU A 195 37.20 -29.29 46.73
C GLU A 195 37.33 -28.04 45.80
N GLU A 196 37.13 -26.86 46.40
CA GLU A 196 37.13 -25.46 45.92
C GLU A 196 38.52 -24.87 45.52
N PRO A 197 38.71 -23.53 45.28
CA PRO A 197 37.97 -22.53 44.48
C PRO A 197 38.92 -21.67 43.57
N VAL A 198 38.40 -20.65 42.85
CA VAL A 198 38.72 -19.19 43.01
C VAL A 198 38.21 -18.35 41.80
N VAL A 199 37.84 -17.11 42.12
CA VAL A 199 36.97 -16.10 41.49
C VAL A 199 37.65 -15.21 40.40
N ALA A 200 36.78 -14.61 39.57
CA ALA A 200 36.88 -13.46 38.65
C ALA A 200 37.84 -12.30 39.07
N ALA A 201 38.24 -11.31 38.24
CA ALA A 201 37.60 -10.66 37.09
C ALA A 201 38.60 -9.77 36.28
N GLU A 202 38.11 -9.32 35.12
CA GLU A 202 38.31 -8.02 34.42
C GLU A 202 39.54 -7.63 33.55
N ARG A 203 39.16 -7.18 32.32
CA ARG A 203 39.55 -6.00 31.50
C ARG A 203 40.75 -6.00 30.51
N SER A 204 40.34 -5.76 29.24
CA SER A 204 40.86 -4.85 28.18
C SER A 204 42.20 -5.08 27.46
N ALA A 205 42.16 -4.68 26.18
CA ALA A 205 43.16 -4.67 25.11
C ALA A 205 44.59 -4.18 25.45
N ASP A 206 45.61 -4.76 24.80
CA ASP A 206 46.46 -4.08 23.81
C ASP A 206 47.57 -5.01 23.23
N THR A 207 48.07 -4.57 22.08
CA THR A 207 49.12 -5.05 21.16
C THR A 207 50.43 -5.63 21.72
N GLU A 208 51.01 -6.63 21.03
CA GLU A 208 52.36 -6.63 20.39
C GLU A 208 52.86 -8.06 20.03
N ASP A 209 53.26 -8.24 18.76
CA ASP A 209 54.17 -9.27 18.19
C ASP A 209 55.56 -9.17 18.92
N PRO A 210 56.56 -10.12 18.88
CA PRO A 210 56.77 -11.19 17.90
C PRO A 210 57.38 -12.53 18.40
N GLY A 211 57.45 -13.53 17.52
CA GLY A 211 58.60 -14.45 17.50
C GLY A 211 58.31 -15.96 17.42
N SER A 212 58.57 -16.51 16.23
CA SER A 212 59.01 -17.89 15.97
C SER A 212 60.17 -18.31 16.90
N PRO A 213 60.48 -19.61 17.13
CA PRO A 213 60.89 -20.52 16.05
C PRO A 213 60.52 -22.02 16.22
N GLU A 214 60.80 -22.75 15.12
CA GLU A 214 61.28 -24.14 14.94
C GLU A 214 61.23 -25.11 16.17
N VAL A 215 60.91 -26.41 16.04
CA VAL A 215 61.83 -27.44 15.49
C VAL A 215 61.10 -28.78 15.27
N ALA A 216 61.27 -29.29 14.05
CA ALA A 216 61.54 -30.64 13.57
C ALA A 216 61.00 -31.94 14.24
N VAL A 217 60.29 -32.70 13.39
CA VAL A 217 60.57 -34.09 12.91
C VAL A 217 60.83 -35.18 13.97
N GLN A 218 59.97 -36.21 14.00
CA GLN A 218 60.33 -37.56 13.53
C GLN A 218 59.13 -38.52 13.46
N GLU A 219 59.05 -39.17 12.30
CA GLU A 219 58.26 -40.35 11.95
C GLU A 219 58.53 -41.52 12.93
N GLU A 220 57.54 -42.40 13.14
CA GLU A 220 57.51 -43.71 12.47
C GLU A 220 56.36 -44.62 12.96
N ASN A 221 55.86 -45.40 12.00
CA ASN A 221 55.22 -46.72 12.10
C ASN A 221 53.68 -46.81 12.14
N ASP A 222 53.15 -46.92 10.91
CA ASP A 222 52.07 -47.82 10.51
C ASP A 222 52.70 -49.23 10.20
N PRO A 223 51.99 -50.37 10.24
CA PRO A 223 50.99 -50.66 9.21
C PRO A 223 49.77 -51.51 9.63
N GLU A 224 48.79 -51.49 8.72
CA GLU A 224 47.81 -52.54 8.34
C GLU A 224 46.34 -52.25 8.68
N GLU A 225 45.57 -51.84 7.65
CA GLU A 225 44.50 -52.66 7.06
C GLU A 225 44.02 -52.07 5.71
N VAL A 226 43.66 -52.96 4.77
CA VAL A 226 43.25 -52.69 3.38
C VAL A 226 41.89 -53.42 3.16
N PRO A 227 41.12 -53.18 2.07
CA PRO A 227 40.17 -52.09 1.82
C PRO A 227 38.76 -52.62 1.45
N THR A 228 37.78 -51.74 1.27
CA THR A 228 36.72 -51.94 0.24
C THR A 228 36.36 -50.60 -0.40
N SER A 229 36.11 -50.66 -1.70
CA SER A 229 36.08 -49.59 -2.71
C SER A 229 34.69 -48.97 -2.92
N SER A 230 34.63 -47.65 -3.10
CA SER A 230 33.70 -46.97 -4.00
C SER A 230 34.46 -45.88 -4.75
N GLU A 231 34.37 -45.92 -6.08
CA GLU A 231 35.12 -45.13 -7.05
C GLU A 231 34.82 -43.63 -6.90
N GLY A 232 35.90 -42.83 -6.80
CA GLY A 232 35.84 -41.38 -6.92
C GLY A 232 35.84 -40.97 -8.38
N GLU A 233 34.94 -40.07 -8.74
CA GLU A 233 35.07 -39.28 -9.95
C GLU A 233 36.32 -38.41 -9.83
N THR A 234 37.14 -38.47 -10.87
CA THR A 234 38.34 -37.67 -11.03
C THR A 234 37.98 -36.20 -11.26
N GLU A 235 38.17 -35.35 -10.25
CA GLU A 235 38.29 -33.90 -10.46
C GLU A 235 39.53 -33.64 -11.31
N THR A 236 39.30 -33.22 -12.55
CA THR A 236 40.33 -32.59 -13.37
C THR A 236 40.73 -31.26 -12.73
N PRO A 237 42.03 -30.91 -12.64
CA PRO A 237 42.45 -29.65 -12.05
C PRO A 237 41.91 -28.48 -12.89
N GLU A 238 41.19 -27.59 -12.21
CA GLU A 238 40.68 -26.33 -12.75
C GLU A 238 41.87 -25.51 -13.27
N VAL A 239 41.98 -25.41 -14.59
CA VAL A 239 43.01 -24.59 -15.24
C VAL A 239 42.62 -23.14 -15.00
N ALA A 240 43.40 -22.41 -14.18
CA ALA A 240 43.24 -20.97 -14.00
C ALA A 240 43.20 -20.28 -15.37
N ILE A 241 42.03 -19.74 -15.73
CA ILE A 241 41.82 -18.98 -16.96
C ILE A 241 42.61 -17.66 -16.80
N PRO A 242 43.45 -17.25 -17.77
CA PRO A 242 44.16 -15.99 -17.68
C PRO A 242 43.18 -14.82 -17.54
N GLU A 243 43.38 -13.95 -16.54
CA GLU A 243 42.59 -12.72 -16.38
C GLU A 243 42.76 -11.82 -17.61
N LEU A 244 41.73 -11.77 -18.45
CA LEU A 244 41.65 -10.85 -19.58
C LEU A 244 41.37 -9.44 -19.07
N PRO A 245 41.95 -8.38 -19.66
CA PRO A 245 41.52 -7.01 -19.37
C PRO A 245 40.04 -6.84 -19.78
N ARG A 246 39.16 -6.65 -18.80
CA ARG A 246 37.72 -6.49 -19.02
C ARG A 246 37.32 -5.02 -18.96
N ILE A 247 36.45 -4.61 -19.88
CA ILE A 247 35.64 -3.40 -19.73
C ILE A 247 34.44 -3.79 -18.86
N TRP A 248 34.45 -3.36 -17.60
CA TRP A 248 33.43 -3.74 -16.62
C TRP A 248 32.05 -3.20 -17.00
N GLY A 249 31.01 -4.01 -16.78
CA GLY A 249 29.61 -3.69 -17.11
C GLY A 249 29.02 -2.45 -16.42
N GLU A 250 29.74 -1.84 -15.48
CA GLU A 250 29.39 -0.55 -14.87
C GLU A 250 29.84 0.66 -15.70
N ALA A 251 30.56 0.45 -16.81
CA ALA A 251 31.00 1.51 -17.68
C ALA A 251 29.80 2.25 -18.33
N PRO A 252 29.86 3.57 -18.52
CA PRO A 252 28.79 4.33 -19.17
C PRO A 252 28.54 3.83 -20.60
N GLY A 253 27.28 3.74 -21.03
CA GLY A 253 26.90 3.20 -22.35
C GLY A 253 26.58 1.70 -22.34
N ILE A 254 26.58 1.10 -21.15
CA ILE A 254 26.13 -0.25 -20.87
C ILE A 254 24.82 -0.18 -20.08
N SER A 255 23.78 -0.87 -20.55
CA SER A 255 22.47 -0.95 -19.89
C SER A 255 22.10 -2.40 -19.61
N LEU A 256 21.61 -2.64 -18.39
CA LEU A 256 21.14 -3.94 -17.92
C LEU A 256 19.63 -3.87 -17.68
N PHE A 257 18.91 -4.89 -18.12
CA PHE A 257 17.45 -4.96 -17.97
C PHE A 257 17.05 -6.29 -17.34
N ASP A 258 16.50 -6.21 -16.13
CA ASP A 258 15.99 -7.32 -15.31
C ASP A 258 14.94 -6.78 -14.34
N LEU A 259 13.83 -7.48 -14.07
CA LEU A 259 12.82 -7.06 -13.08
C LEU A 259 13.09 -7.57 -11.66
N ASN A 260 14.16 -8.34 -11.44
CA ASN A 260 14.56 -8.86 -10.12
C ASN A 260 13.43 -9.66 -9.43
N THR A 261 12.66 -10.42 -10.22
CA THR A 261 11.52 -11.20 -9.74
C THR A 261 11.95 -12.64 -9.52
N TYR A 262 11.88 -13.09 -8.26
CA TYR A 262 12.21 -14.46 -7.85
C TYR A 262 11.08 -15.42 -8.23
N ASP A 263 11.30 -16.27 -9.24
CA ASP A 263 10.54 -17.51 -9.41
C ASP A 263 11.46 -18.65 -9.90
N GLN A 264 11.22 -19.85 -9.39
CA GLN A 264 11.99 -21.09 -9.57
C GLN A 264 11.48 -21.95 -10.74
N SER A 265 10.92 -21.37 -11.81
CA SER A 265 10.47 -22.16 -12.95
C SER A 265 11.66 -22.66 -13.77
N GLY A 266 11.91 -23.98 -13.67
CA GLY A 266 13.13 -24.65 -14.12
C GLY A 266 13.42 -24.67 -15.63
N TYR A 267 14.71 -24.90 -15.90
CA TYR A 267 15.34 -25.13 -17.20
C TYR A 267 14.95 -24.12 -18.30
N MET A 268 15.72 -23.05 -18.38
CA MET A 268 15.76 -22.14 -19.52
C MET A 268 16.81 -22.61 -20.53
N ASP A 269 16.50 -22.61 -21.83
CA ASP A 269 17.56 -22.66 -22.86
C ASP A 269 18.23 -21.29 -22.93
N TRP A 270 19.26 -21.17 -22.08
CA TRP A 270 20.02 -19.98 -21.75
C TRP A 270 20.76 -19.33 -22.94
N ALA A 271 20.77 -19.99 -24.09
CA ALA A 271 21.70 -19.69 -25.17
C ALA A 271 21.38 -18.42 -25.99
N ARG A 272 20.16 -17.86 -25.98
CA ARG A 272 19.72 -16.84 -26.97
C ARG A 272 18.68 -15.82 -26.47
N LEU A 273 19.06 -14.88 -25.60
CA LEU A 273 18.14 -13.90 -24.97
C LEU A 273 18.23 -12.47 -25.54
N GLY A 274 18.35 -12.28 -26.85
CA GLY A 274 18.36 -10.92 -27.42
C GLY A 274 18.67 -10.85 -28.91
N ALA A 275 18.08 -9.85 -29.56
CA ALA A 275 18.25 -9.57 -30.97
C ALA A 275 18.24 -8.05 -31.23
N VAL A 276 18.93 -7.63 -32.27
CA VAL A 276 19.00 -6.22 -32.71
C VAL A 276 18.84 -6.14 -34.21
N CYS A 277 18.12 -5.12 -34.70
CA CYS A 277 17.96 -4.88 -36.13
C CYS A 277 17.83 -3.38 -36.46
N PRO A 278 18.16 -2.95 -37.69
CA PRO A 278 17.93 -1.58 -38.12
C PRO A 278 16.43 -1.31 -38.23
N ALA A 279 16.00 -0.09 -37.94
CA ALA A 279 14.63 0.32 -38.22
C ALA A 279 14.42 0.57 -39.73
N PRO A 280 13.25 0.23 -40.30
CA PRO A 280 12.96 0.45 -41.73
C PRO A 280 13.14 1.91 -42.21
N GLN A 281 12.95 2.89 -41.33
CA GLN A 281 13.11 4.31 -41.64
C GLN A 281 14.44 4.87 -41.10
N ALA A 282 14.56 4.95 -39.77
CA ALA A 282 15.68 5.51 -39.02
C ALA A 282 15.67 4.97 -37.59
N GLY A 283 16.85 4.77 -37.01
CA GLY A 283 17.07 4.21 -35.68
C GLY A 283 17.33 2.71 -35.67
N GLN A 284 17.21 2.12 -34.48
CA GLN A 284 17.41 0.69 -34.24
C GLN A 284 16.28 0.13 -33.37
N LEU A 285 16.08 -1.18 -33.43
CA LEU A 285 15.18 -1.90 -32.54
C LEU A 285 15.95 -3.03 -31.85
N VAL A 286 15.80 -3.10 -30.53
CA VAL A 286 16.28 -4.20 -29.70
C VAL A 286 15.07 -4.96 -29.20
N ALA A 287 15.14 -6.28 -29.27
CA ALA A 287 14.16 -7.17 -28.67
C ALA A 287 14.89 -8.22 -27.85
N GLY A 288 14.34 -8.59 -26.71
CA GLY A 288 14.88 -9.63 -25.85
C GLY A 288 13.81 -10.16 -24.92
N SER A 289 14.20 -11.05 -24.03
CA SER A 289 13.27 -11.64 -23.07
C SER A 289 13.64 -11.16 -21.67
N VAL A 290 12.64 -10.76 -20.89
CA VAL A 290 12.82 -10.22 -19.53
C VAL A 290 11.94 -11.04 -18.59
N GLN A 291 12.53 -11.51 -17.50
CA GLN A 291 11.83 -12.26 -16.46
C GLN A 291 10.83 -11.35 -15.75
N THR A 292 9.61 -11.83 -15.49
CA THR A 292 8.56 -11.11 -14.75
C THR A 292 7.96 -12.02 -13.67
N PRO A 293 7.11 -11.51 -12.73
CA PRO A 293 6.42 -12.36 -11.76
C PRO A 293 5.44 -13.35 -12.41
N TYR A 294 5.13 -13.18 -13.69
CA TYR A 294 4.14 -13.97 -14.44
C TYR A 294 4.77 -14.85 -15.53
N GLY A 295 6.11 -14.93 -15.59
CA GLY A 295 6.87 -15.65 -16.62
C GLY A 295 7.78 -14.74 -17.44
N LEU A 296 8.38 -15.30 -18.49
CA LEU A 296 9.32 -14.60 -19.38
C LEU A 296 8.58 -13.87 -20.48
N TRP A 297 8.67 -12.54 -20.49
CA TRP A 297 8.00 -11.72 -21.51
C TRP A 297 8.97 -11.18 -22.55
N ALA A 298 8.48 -10.99 -23.77
CA ALA A 298 9.21 -10.30 -24.82
C ALA A 298 9.22 -8.80 -24.54
N TRP A 299 10.41 -8.24 -24.33
CA TRP A 299 10.62 -6.81 -24.27
C TRP A 299 11.16 -6.29 -25.60
N VAL A 300 10.59 -5.19 -26.07
CA VAL A 300 10.99 -4.55 -27.32
C VAL A 300 11.16 -3.06 -27.08
N ILE A 301 12.28 -2.51 -27.53
CA ILE A 301 12.61 -1.09 -27.41
C ILE A 301 13.11 -0.55 -28.75
N ARG A 302 12.62 0.65 -29.10
CA ARG A 302 13.05 1.38 -30.29
C ARG A 302 13.92 2.56 -29.89
N TYR A 303 15.03 2.74 -30.59
CA TYR A 303 15.94 3.87 -30.45
C TYR A 303 15.89 4.78 -31.68
N ASP A 304 16.20 6.06 -31.50
CA ASP A 304 16.53 6.96 -32.60
C ASP A 304 17.97 6.75 -33.11
N ASP A 305 18.37 7.46 -34.17
CA ASP A 305 19.73 7.38 -34.73
C ASP A 305 20.84 7.84 -33.76
N GLN A 306 20.48 8.47 -32.65
CA GLN A 306 21.40 8.93 -31.61
C GLN A 306 21.43 7.99 -30.40
N GLY A 307 20.70 6.89 -30.43
CA GLY A 307 20.64 5.90 -29.34
C GLY A 307 19.71 6.31 -28.19
N PHE A 308 18.80 7.28 -28.39
CA PHE A 308 17.79 7.62 -27.38
C PHE A 308 16.52 6.77 -27.54
N PRO A 309 15.96 6.20 -26.46
CA PRO A 309 14.70 5.45 -26.53
C PRO A 309 13.52 6.30 -27.02
N LEU A 310 12.81 5.81 -28.02
CA LEU A 310 11.57 6.39 -28.55
C LEU A 310 10.33 5.78 -27.91
N TRP A 311 10.32 4.46 -27.73
CA TRP A 311 9.27 3.73 -27.03
C TRP A 311 9.76 2.34 -26.62
N SER A 312 9.09 1.73 -25.66
CA SER A 312 9.27 0.33 -25.27
C SER A 312 7.94 -0.40 -25.10
N ARG A 313 7.93 -1.73 -25.24
CA ARG A 313 6.78 -2.61 -25.09
C ARG A 313 7.18 -3.87 -24.30
N MET A 314 6.32 -4.26 -23.37
CA MET A 314 6.37 -5.55 -22.68
C MET A 314 5.22 -6.39 -23.19
N LEU A 315 5.53 -7.48 -23.89
CA LEU A 315 4.56 -8.32 -24.58
C LEU A 315 4.71 -9.74 -24.04
N GLY A 316 3.66 -10.26 -23.43
CA GLY A 316 3.66 -11.58 -22.83
C GLY A 316 2.42 -11.79 -21.98
N GLU A 317 2.15 -13.05 -21.69
CA GLU A 317 0.98 -13.57 -20.95
C GLU A 317 1.50 -14.64 -19.99
N ASN A 318 0.67 -15.61 -19.59
CA ASN A 318 1.04 -16.75 -18.72
C ASN A 318 1.90 -17.84 -19.41
N TYR A 319 2.66 -17.48 -20.45
CA TYR A 319 3.60 -18.37 -21.15
C TYR A 319 4.88 -17.60 -21.49
N ASP A 320 5.99 -18.34 -21.60
CA ASP A 320 7.31 -17.77 -21.81
C ASP A 320 7.54 -17.45 -23.29
N LEU A 321 8.00 -16.24 -23.56
CA LEU A 321 8.41 -15.78 -24.88
C LEU A 321 9.93 -15.58 -24.90
N SER A 322 10.66 -16.60 -25.34
CA SER A 322 12.11 -16.53 -25.51
C SER A 322 12.45 -15.94 -26.88
N VAL A 323 12.74 -14.64 -26.93
CA VAL A 323 13.09 -13.88 -28.14
C VAL A 323 14.48 -14.29 -28.64
N THR A 324 14.55 -14.82 -29.86
CA THR A 324 15.82 -15.21 -30.51
C THR A 324 16.16 -14.38 -31.75
N GLY A 325 15.20 -13.62 -32.29
CA GLY A 325 15.42 -12.84 -33.50
C GLY A 325 14.49 -11.64 -33.65
N ALA A 326 15.02 -10.60 -34.29
CA ALA A 326 14.28 -9.41 -34.70
C ALA A 326 14.75 -8.99 -36.10
N THR A 327 13.83 -8.59 -36.98
CA THR A 327 14.18 -8.10 -38.33
C THR A 327 13.10 -7.15 -38.87
N PRO A 328 13.44 -6.22 -39.79
CA PRO A 328 12.45 -5.47 -40.56
C PRO A 328 11.44 -6.36 -41.27
N LEU A 329 10.20 -5.92 -41.36
CA LEU A 329 9.12 -6.59 -42.09
C LEU A 329 8.44 -5.62 -43.05
N GLY A 330 8.89 -5.58 -44.30
CA GLY A 330 8.44 -4.58 -45.27
C GLY A 330 8.96 -3.17 -44.92
N GLU A 331 8.22 -2.14 -45.33
CA GLU A 331 8.70 -0.75 -45.26
C GLU A 331 8.58 -0.08 -43.88
N ASN A 332 7.73 -0.57 -42.98
CA ASN A 332 7.39 0.14 -41.72
C ASN A 332 7.19 -0.76 -40.49
N ASN A 333 7.37 -2.07 -40.62
CA ASN A 333 7.04 -3.01 -39.54
C ASN A 333 8.28 -3.79 -39.11
N PHE A 334 8.16 -4.48 -37.98
CA PHE A 334 9.16 -5.37 -37.44
C PHE A 334 8.56 -6.76 -37.27
N LEU A 335 9.39 -7.78 -37.45
CA LEU A 335 9.10 -9.16 -37.07
C LEU A 335 10.00 -9.55 -35.90
N ILE A 336 9.38 -9.96 -34.80
CA ILE A 336 10.04 -10.60 -33.67
C ILE A 336 9.67 -12.07 -33.69
N ALA A 337 10.64 -12.94 -33.44
CA ALA A 337 10.41 -14.37 -33.36
C ALA A 337 11.25 -14.99 -32.26
N GLY A 338 10.84 -16.18 -31.87
CA GLY A 338 11.49 -16.90 -30.82
C GLY A 338 10.84 -18.24 -30.55
N SER A 339 11.27 -18.85 -29.46
CA SER A 339 10.71 -20.10 -28.97
C SER A 339 9.83 -19.83 -27.77
N MET A 340 8.79 -20.64 -27.59
CA MET A 340 8.03 -20.70 -26.35
C MET A 340 8.58 -21.84 -25.47
N ASN A 341 8.02 -22.04 -24.28
CA ASN A 341 8.36 -23.14 -23.35
C ASN A 341 8.46 -24.49 -24.07
N HIS A 342 9.12 -25.46 -23.43
CA HIS A 342 9.40 -26.79 -23.99
C HIS A 342 8.21 -27.49 -24.67
N ASP A 343 6.97 -27.17 -24.33
CA ASP A 343 5.76 -27.83 -24.84
C ASP A 343 5.05 -27.06 -25.97
N HIS A 344 5.65 -26.00 -26.52
CA HIS A 344 4.98 -25.09 -27.45
C HIS A 344 5.80 -24.83 -28.74
N PRO A 345 5.12 -24.53 -29.88
CA PRO A 345 5.80 -24.17 -31.12
C PRO A 345 6.49 -22.80 -31.02
N ALA A 346 7.31 -22.44 -32.01
CA ALA A 346 7.88 -21.09 -32.08
C ALA A 346 6.79 -20.03 -32.30
N PHE A 347 7.05 -18.81 -31.82
CA PHE A 347 6.16 -17.66 -31.98
C PHE A 347 6.68 -16.68 -33.04
N PHE A 348 5.73 -15.97 -33.65
CA PHE A 348 5.96 -14.84 -34.56
C PHE A 348 5.08 -13.68 -34.14
N LEU A 349 5.67 -12.49 -34.08
CA LEU A 349 5.03 -11.27 -33.64
C LEU A 349 5.39 -10.14 -34.59
N ALA A 350 4.40 -9.50 -35.22
CA ALA A 350 4.64 -8.31 -36.01
C ALA A 350 4.23 -7.05 -35.27
N LEU A 351 5.12 -6.05 -35.31
CA LEU A 351 4.92 -4.74 -34.72
C LEU A 351 4.95 -3.66 -35.79
N ASP A 352 4.15 -2.61 -35.63
CA ASP A 352 4.31 -1.40 -36.42
C ASP A 352 5.46 -0.52 -35.91
N ASP A 353 5.70 0.60 -36.60
CA ASP A 353 6.73 1.58 -36.26
C ASP A 353 6.57 2.19 -34.85
N GLN A 354 5.35 2.15 -34.30
CA GLN A 354 4.99 2.67 -32.98
C GLN A 354 4.92 1.57 -31.91
N GLY A 355 5.31 0.33 -32.23
CA GLY A 355 5.29 -0.80 -31.31
C GLY A 355 3.89 -1.35 -31.02
N GLN A 356 2.89 -1.08 -31.86
CA GLN A 356 1.59 -1.75 -31.77
C GLN A 356 1.67 -3.13 -32.43
N VAL A 357 1.06 -4.14 -31.80
CA VAL A 357 1.00 -5.49 -32.38
C VAL A 357 0.03 -5.51 -33.54
N LEU A 358 0.54 -5.82 -34.74
CA LEU A 358 -0.26 -5.99 -35.95
C LEU A 358 -0.88 -7.38 -36.02
N TRP A 359 -0.11 -8.40 -35.64
CA TRP A 359 -0.55 -9.80 -35.54
C TRP A 359 0.43 -10.61 -34.71
N SER A 360 -0.07 -11.72 -34.13
CA SER A 360 0.70 -12.73 -33.41
C SER A 360 0.32 -14.11 -33.94
N LYS A 361 1.29 -15.00 -34.19
CA LYS A 361 1.09 -16.34 -34.77
C LYS A 361 2.11 -17.32 -34.21
N THR A 362 1.89 -18.62 -34.45
CA THR A 362 2.89 -19.67 -34.19
C THR A 362 3.38 -20.30 -35.50
N SER A 363 4.51 -21.02 -35.44
CA SER A 363 5.12 -21.65 -36.61
C SER A 363 4.31 -22.80 -37.21
N ALA A 364 3.51 -23.50 -36.40
CA ALA A 364 2.68 -24.60 -36.87
C ALA A 364 1.45 -24.83 -35.97
N PRO A 365 0.23 -24.46 -36.40
CA PRO A 365 -0.97 -24.66 -35.59
C PRO A 365 -1.48 -26.11 -35.53
N ASN A 366 -0.85 -27.07 -36.22
CA ASN A 366 -1.29 -28.47 -36.33
C ASN A 366 -0.13 -29.49 -36.27
N GLN A 367 0.89 -29.25 -35.45
CA GLN A 367 2.00 -30.20 -35.29
C GLN A 367 1.61 -31.42 -34.43
N ALA A 368 2.25 -32.56 -34.67
CA ALA A 368 2.11 -33.74 -33.83
C ALA A 368 2.73 -33.46 -32.44
N GLU A 369 2.21 -34.07 -31.37
CA GLU A 369 2.65 -33.83 -29.97
C GLU A 369 4.17 -33.91 -29.73
N ASN A 370 4.91 -34.60 -30.61
CA ASN A 370 6.35 -34.86 -30.46
C ASN A 370 7.25 -34.04 -31.41
N GLU A 371 6.70 -33.14 -32.23
CA GLU A 371 7.48 -32.29 -33.15
C GLU A 371 7.44 -30.83 -32.67
N LYS A 372 8.61 -30.18 -32.55
CA LYS A 372 8.71 -28.82 -32.00
C LYS A 372 9.60 -27.96 -32.88
N ASP A 373 9.07 -26.84 -33.39
CA ASP A 373 9.88 -25.88 -34.15
C ASP A 373 10.61 -24.94 -33.18
N TRP A 374 11.95 -24.87 -33.27
CA TRP A 374 12.76 -23.86 -32.59
C TRP A 374 13.29 -22.88 -33.62
N ILE A 375 13.13 -21.58 -33.37
CA ILE A 375 13.62 -20.52 -34.26
C ILE A 375 14.87 -19.90 -33.65
N PHE A 376 15.88 -19.76 -34.49
CA PHE A 376 17.24 -19.41 -34.10
C PHE A 376 17.75 -18.17 -34.82
N ALA A 377 17.21 -17.86 -36.00
CA ALA A 377 17.59 -16.72 -36.81
C ALA A 377 16.41 -16.16 -37.61
N LEU A 378 16.45 -14.85 -37.83
CA LEU A 378 15.55 -14.15 -38.75
C LEU A 378 16.35 -13.42 -39.83
N ALA A 379 15.80 -13.40 -41.04
CA ALA A 379 16.29 -12.57 -42.13
C ALA A 379 15.12 -11.88 -42.83
N SER A 380 15.37 -10.74 -43.46
CA SER A 380 14.36 -10.02 -44.22
C SER A 380 14.85 -9.65 -45.61
N SER A 381 13.91 -9.69 -46.55
CA SER A 381 14.01 -9.14 -47.90
C SER A 381 13.03 -7.96 -48.01
N ASP A 382 13.05 -7.25 -49.13
CA ASP A 382 12.09 -6.17 -49.44
C ASP A 382 10.61 -6.63 -49.45
N LYS A 383 10.33 -7.94 -49.66
CA LYS A 383 8.96 -8.47 -49.78
C LYS A 383 8.54 -9.42 -48.68
N THR A 384 9.47 -10.18 -48.11
CA THR A 384 9.18 -11.30 -47.22
C THR A 384 10.25 -11.42 -46.15
N ALA A 385 9.94 -12.12 -45.06
CA ALA A 385 10.89 -12.52 -44.03
C ALA A 385 11.13 -14.03 -44.08
N LEU A 386 12.27 -14.46 -43.56
CA LEU A 386 12.61 -15.86 -43.33
C LEU A 386 12.85 -16.06 -41.84
N ALA A 387 12.15 -17.03 -41.27
CA ALA A 387 12.48 -17.58 -39.96
C ALA A 387 13.19 -18.93 -40.15
N ALA A 388 14.31 -19.11 -39.46
CA ALA A 388 15.12 -20.30 -39.62
C ALA A 388 15.51 -20.91 -38.26
N GLY A 389 15.60 -22.23 -38.21
CA GLY A 389 15.99 -22.96 -37.01
C GLY A 389 15.97 -24.47 -37.20
N ARG A 390 15.29 -25.19 -36.31
CA ARG A 390 15.18 -26.66 -36.36
C ARG A 390 13.76 -27.16 -36.07
N VAL A 391 13.45 -28.34 -36.58
CA VAL A 391 12.37 -29.19 -36.07
C VAL A 391 13.00 -30.19 -35.12
N ALA A 392 12.71 -30.06 -33.83
CA ALA A 392 13.17 -30.96 -32.79
C ALA A 392 12.34 -32.25 -32.80
N ARG A 393 13.02 -33.40 -32.99
CA ARG A 393 12.46 -34.77 -32.99
C ARG A 393 13.59 -35.78 -32.76
N GLU A 394 13.34 -37.09 -32.90
CA GLU A 394 14.39 -38.12 -32.75
C GLU A 394 15.57 -37.89 -33.71
N ASP A 395 15.28 -37.41 -34.93
CA ASP A 395 16.25 -36.93 -35.92
C ASP A 395 16.01 -35.44 -36.23
N ASP A 396 16.68 -34.55 -35.48
CA ASP A 396 16.60 -33.09 -35.68
C ASP A 396 16.84 -32.70 -37.14
N THR A 397 16.07 -31.75 -37.65
CA THR A 397 16.15 -31.33 -39.07
C THR A 397 16.09 -29.82 -39.21
N ALA A 398 16.95 -29.28 -40.08
CA ALA A 398 17.02 -27.87 -40.37
C ALA A 398 15.68 -27.36 -40.95
N LEU A 399 15.21 -26.21 -40.42
CA LEU A 399 13.90 -25.64 -40.75
C LEU A 399 14.04 -24.23 -41.30
N ALA A 400 13.39 -23.96 -42.44
CA ALA A 400 13.24 -22.62 -42.99
C ALA A 400 11.76 -22.33 -43.29
N ILE A 401 11.26 -21.18 -42.84
CA ILE A 401 9.87 -20.73 -43.01
C ILE A 401 9.89 -19.34 -43.63
N SER A 402 9.30 -19.19 -44.82
CA SER A 402 9.09 -17.87 -45.42
C SER A 402 7.73 -17.30 -45.02
N LEU A 403 7.74 -16.04 -44.61
CA LEU A 403 6.58 -15.30 -44.11
C LEU A 403 6.36 -14.04 -44.96
N SER A 404 5.10 -13.79 -45.31
CA SER A 404 4.65 -12.50 -45.86
C SER A 404 4.47 -11.47 -44.74
N PRO A 405 4.43 -10.15 -45.04
CA PRO A 405 4.23 -9.09 -44.05
C PRO A 405 2.93 -9.17 -43.24
N ASP A 406 1.91 -9.86 -43.76
CA ASP A 406 0.64 -10.17 -43.08
C ASP A 406 0.73 -11.44 -42.20
N GLY A 407 1.92 -12.03 -42.09
CA GLY A 407 2.21 -13.25 -41.35
C GLY A 407 1.73 -14.52 -42.07
N THR A 408 1.36 -14.46 -43.34
CA THR A 408 1.02 -15.67 -44.11
C THR A 408 2.30 -16.46 -44.37
N ILE A 409 2.32 -17.75 -43.99
CA ILE A 409 3.42 -18.65 -44.34
C ILE A 409 3.33 -18.95 -45.84
N ASN A 410 4.34 -18.51 -46.59
CA ASN A 410 4.43 -18.74 -48.03
C ASN A 410 4.84 -20.19 -48.32
N TRP A 411 5.86 -20.64 -47.61
CA TRP A 411 6.37 -22.01 -47.67
C TRP A 411 7.10 -22.35 -46.37
N ARG A 412 7.14 -23.64 -46.08
CA ARG A 412 7.92 -24.27 -45.01
C ARG A 412 8.77 -25.36 -45.63
N LEU A 413 10.07 -25.33 -45.36
CA LEU A 413 11.05 -26.26 -45.91
C LEU A 413 11.83 -26.93 -44.77
N GLU A 414 11.71 -28.25 -44.68
CA GLU A 414 12.61 -29.09 -43.87
C GLU A 414 13.76 -29.56 -44.76
N ILE A 415 14.99 -29.27 -44.36
CA ILE A 415 16.21 -29.55 -45.14
C ILE A 415 16.93 -30.72 -44.47
N LYS A 416 16.78 -31.92 -45.03
CA LYS A 416 17.29 -33.17 -44.43
C LYS A 416 18.80 -33.25 -44.38
N GLU A 417 19.48 -32.46 -45.20
CA GLU A 417 20.94 -32.36 -45.23
C GLU A 417 21.49 -31.54 -44.06
N GLY A 418 20.64 -30.78 -43.36
CA GLY A 418 20.95 -30.02 -42.16
C GLY A 418 20.19 -30.50 -40.91
N THR A 419 20.77 -30.30 -39.73
CA THR A 419 20.12 -30.55 -38.44
C THR A 419 19.55 -29.26 -37.85
N GLU A 420 20.28 -28.15 -37.95
CA GLU A 420 19.90 -26.86 -37.37
C GLU A 420 20.38 -25.68 -38.22
N ILE A 421 19.60 -24.60 -38.27
CA ILE A 421 20.00 -23.33 -38.90
C ILE A 421 20.21 -22.28 -37.82
N HIS A 422 21.42 -21.75 -37.68
CA HIS A 422 21.75 -20.74 -36.67
C HIS A 422 21.83 -19.32 -37.19
N ALA A 423 22.01 -19.15 -38.50
CA ALA A 423 22.10 -17.84 -39.13
C ALA A 423 21.44 -17.87 -40.51
N ALA A 424 20.79 -16.77 -40.88
CA ALA A 424 20.12 -16.59 -42.16
C ALA A 424 20.30 -15.16 -42.66
N ILE A 425 20.45 -15.00 -43.97
CA ILE A 425 20.54 -13.68 -44.63
C ILE A 425 19.83 -13.72 -45.99
N ALA A 426 19.34 -12.58 -46.45
CA ALA A 426 18.76 -12.43 -47.78
C ALA A 426 19.86 -12.19 -48.83
N ASP A 427 19.76 -12.87 -49.97
CA ASP A 427 20.52 -12.62 -51.20
C ASP A 427 19.54 -12.16 -52.30
N GLY A 428 19.21 -10.87 -52.27
CA GLY A 428 18.12 -10.32 -53.07
C GLY A 428 16.76 -10.85 -52.59
N GLN A 429 16.18 -11.78 -53.35
CA GLN A 429 14.92 -12.48 -53.00
C GLN A 429 15.16 -13.92 -52.51
N ASP A 430 16.37 -14.44 -52.74
CA ASP A 430 16.78 -15.77 -52.31
C ASP A 430 17.34 -15.70 -50.89
N TRP A 431 17.64 -16.85 -50.30
CA TRP A 431 18.08 -16.96 -48.92
C TRP A 431 19.37 -17.77 -48.83
N ILE A 432 20.30 -17.31 -48.00
CA ILE A 432 21.44 -18.10 -47.57
C ILE A 432 21.24 -18.43 -46.10
N VAL A 433 21.37 -19.70 -45.77
CA VAL A 433 21.22 -20.22 -44.42
C VAL A 433 22.46 -21.00 -44.03
N ALA A 434 22.82 -20.97 -42.76
CA ALA A 434 23.94 -21.74 -42.25
C ALA A 434 23.72 -22.18 -40.81
N GLY A 435 24.40 -23.25 -40.45
CA GLY A 435 24.28 -23.89 -39.15
C GLY A 435 25.02 -25.20 -39.14
N GLN A 436 24.30 -26.25 -38.79
CA GLN A 436 24.83 -27.57 -38.59
C GLN A 436 24.23 -28.56 -39.58
N GLY A 437 25.10 -29.34 -40.20
CA GLY A 437 24.81 -30.40 -41.14
C GLY A 437 24.62 -31.76 -40.46
N ALA A 438 24.24 -32.77 -41.24
CA ALA A 438 24.29 -34.15 -40.78
C ALA A 438 25.67 -34.53 -40.21
N ASN A 439 25.69 -35.34 -39.14
CA ASN A 439 26.90 -35.65 -38.33
C ASN A 439 27.54 -34.43 -37.66
N PHE A 440 26.74 -33.39 -37.40
CA PHE A 440 27.15 -32.18 -36.71
C PHE A 440 28.29 -31.45 -37.43
N THR A 441 28.34 -31.40 -38.77
CA THR A 441 29.42 -30.69 -39.50
C THR A 441 29.02 -29.24 -39.83
N PRO A 442 29.94 -28.27 -39.94
CA PRO A 442 29.62 -26.92 -40.39
C PRO A 442 28.98 -26.92 -41.78
N TRP A 443 27.77 -26.38 -41.91
CA TRP A 443 26.94 -26.51 -43.10
C TRP A 443 26.30 -25.18 -43.52
N ALA A 444 26.20 -24.95 -44.83
CA ALA A 444 25.42 -23.86 -45.40
C ALA A 444 24.62 -24.32 -46.62
N ALA A 445 23.53 -23.60 -46.89
CA ALA A 445 22.69 -23.80 -48.05
C ALA A 445 22.18 -22.48 -48.63
N LYS A 446 21.80 -22.54 -49.91
CA LYS A 446 21.03 -21.49 -50.57
C LYS A 446 19.66 -22.01 -50.99
N ILE A 447 18.64 -21.22 -50.70
CA ILE A 447 17.23 -21.51 -50.97
C ILE A 447 16.72 -20.40 -51.89
N ASP A 448 16.00 -20.76 -52.95
CA ASP A 448 15.38 -19.76 -53.80
C ASP A 448 14.17 -19.08 -53.12
N ALA A 449 13.71 -17.98 -53.71
CA ALA A 449 12.52 -17.27 -53.24
C ALA A 449 11.24 -18.13 -53.15
N GLN A 450 11.18 -19.29 -53.81
CA GLN A 450 10.05 -20.21 -53.82
C GLN A 450 10.17 -21.35 -52.78
N GLY A 451 11.26 -21.41 -52.02
CA GLY A 451 11.50 -22.46 -51.03
C GLY A 451 12.12 -23.73 -51.61
N THR A 452 12.82 -23.63 -52.74
CA THR A 452 13.58 -24.74 -53.32
C THR A 452 15.04 -24.65 -52.91
N LEU A 453 15.61 -25.75 -52.41
CA LEU A 453 17.04 -25.87 -52.13
C LEU A 453 17.84 -25.80 -53.45
N ILE A 454 18.66 -24.77 -53.62
CA ILE A 454 19.52 -24.56 -54.79
C ILE A 454 20.83 -25.34 -54.64
N TRP A 455 21.49 -25.17 -53.50
CA TRP A 455 22.72 -25.86 -53.15
C TRP A 455 22.85 -26.01 -51.64
N HIS A 456 23.61 -27.00 -51.20
CA HIS A 456 24.04 -27.17 -49.81
C HIS A 456 25.46 -27.74 -49.77
N LYS A 457 26.25 -27.38 -48.75
CA LYS A 457 27.66 -27.76 -48.63
C LYS A 457 28.12 -27.88 -47.18
N ASN A 458 29.07 -28.79 -46.95
CA ASN A 458 29.79 -28.93 -45.69
C ASN A 458 31.16 -28.24 -45.79
N TYR A 459 31.59 -27.59 -44.70
CA TYR A 459 32.82 -26.79 -44.64
C TYR A 459 33.82 -27.28 -43.58
N GLY A 460 33.56 -28.45 -43.00
CA GLY A 460 34.45 -29.16 -42.09
C GLY A 460 34.28 -30.67 -42.21
N GLU A 461 35.29 -31.42 -41.78
CA GLU A 461 35.31 -32.89 -41.76
C GLU A 461 34.94 -33.47 -40.38
N GLU A 462 34.91 -32.64 -39.35
CA GLU A 462 34.62 -33.00 -37.95
C GLU A 462 33.39 -32.23 -37.40
N TYR A 463 33.05 -32.52 -36.15
CA TYR A 463 31.98 -31.87 -35.39
C TYR A 463 32.21 -30.34 -35.30
N GLY A 464 31.21 -29.55 -35.68
CA GLY A 464 31.20 -28.10 -35.68
C GLY A 464 29.93 -27.51 -36.30
N GLN A 465 29.85 -26.19 -36.32
CA GLN A 465 28.73 -25.47 -36.91
C GLN A 465 29.20 -24.14 -37.50
N ILE A 466 28.41 -23.60 -38.42
CA ILE A 466 28.52 -22.19 -38.82
C ILE A 466 27.60 -21.40 -37.91
N SER A 467 28.15 -20.49 -37.13
CA SER A 467 27.36 -19.72 -36.16
C SER A 467 26.97 -18.33 -36.67
N ALA A 468 27.76 -17.75 -37.58
CA ALA A 468 27.50 -16.42 -38.13
C ALA A 468 27.78 -16.35 -39.62
N ILE A 469 26.93 -15.62 -40.36
CA ILE A 469 27.07 -15.40 -41.80
C ILE A 469 26.75 -13.96 -42.16
N THR A 470 27.37 -13.44 -43.21
CA THR A 470 27.03 -12.11 -43.74
C THR A 470 27.39 -11.99 -45.23
N LEU A 471 26.87 -10.97 -45.91
CA LEU A 471 27.20 -10.66 -47.29
C LEU A 471 28.11 -9.44 -47.35
N THR A 472 29.15 -9.54 -48.17
CA THR A 472 30.00 -8.39 -48.52
C THR A 472 29.34 -7.55 -49.62
N GLU A 473 29.72 -6.27 -49.75
CA GLU A 473 29.27 -5.42 -50.87
C GLU A 473 29.60 -5.99 -52.26
N GLN A 474 30.59 -6.87 -52.33
CA GLN A 474 31.02 -7.55 -53.57
C GLN A 474 30.21 -8.83 -53.86
N GLY A 475 29.21 -9.14 -53.05
CA GLY A 475 28.33 -10.31 -53.20
C GLY A 475 28.94 -11.64 -52.74
N LYS A 476 30.10 -11.63 -52.09
CA LYS A 476 30.66 -12.83 -51.43
C LYS A 476 30.01 -13.07 -50.09
N ILE A 477 29.88 -14.36 -49.74
CA ILE A 477 29.30 -14.81 -48.46
C ILE A 477 30.46 -15.01 -47.49
N LEU A 478 30.43 -14.36 -46.34
CA LEU A 478 31.34 -14.65 -45.23
C LEU A 478 30.65 -15.61 -44.28
N VAL A 479 31.39 -16.61 -43.82
CA VAL A 479 30.93 -17.61 -42.86
C VAL A 479 31.97 -17.80 -41.76
N ALA A 480 31.51 -17.85 -40.52
CA ALA A 480 32.36 -18.01 -39.35
C ALA A 480 31.87 -19.17 -38.46
N GLY A 481 32.81 -19.84 -37.80
CA GLY A 481 32.50 -20.91 -36.86
C GLY A 481 33.66 -21.20 -35.93
N LYS A 482 33.41 -22.06 -34.94
CA LYS A 482 34.40 -22.50 -33.95
C LYS A 482 35.50 -23.33 -34.62
N GLY A 483 36.75 -23.06 -34.27
CA GLY A 483 37.91 -23.82 -34.71
C GLY A 483 38.15 -25.07 -33.86
N GLU A 484 38.99 -25.96 -34.37
CA GLU A 484 39.29 -27.26 -33.74
C GLU A 484 39.98 -27.11 -32.37
N GLN A 485 40.74 -26.04 -32.17
CA GLN A 485 41.39 -25.76 -30.89
C GLN A 485 40.52 -24.87 -30.00
N LYS A 486 40.50 -25.14 -28.70
CA LYS A 486 39.88 -24.24 -27.71
C LYS A 486 40.47 -22.83 -27.86
N GLY A 487 39.61 -21.81 -27.89
CA GLY A 487 40.02 -20.43 -28.16
C GLY A 487 39.99 -20.02 -29.64
N SER A 488 39.91 -20.96 -30.60
CA SER A 488 40.09 -20.63 -32.02
C SER A 488 38.76 -20.51 -32.78
N MET A 489 38.76 -19.70 -33.84
CA MET A 489 37.70 -19.64 -34.84
C MET A 489 38.28 -19.67 -36.25
N TRP A 490 37.45 -20.01 -37.22
CA TRP A 490 37.77 -19.87 -38.64
C TRP A 490 36.78 -18.89 -39.30
N LEU A 491 37.27 -18.17 -40.31
CA LEU A 491 36.50 -17.26 -41.13
C LEU A 491 36.77 -17.61 -42.60
N LYS A 492 35.73 -17.92 -43.38
CA LYS A 492 35.87 -18.26 -44.82
C LYS A 492 35.01 -17.32 -45.65
N SER A 493 35.54 -16.92 -46.80
CA SER A 493 34.78 -16.19 -47.83
C SER A 493 34.41 -17.15 -48.95
N LEU A 494 33.14 -17.22 -49.27
CA LEU A 494 32.56 -18.08 -50.27
C LEU A 494 32.06 -17.26 -51.45
N GLU A 495 32.13 -17.85 -52.64
CA GLU A 495 31.40 -17.37 -53.79
C GLU A 495 29.89 -17.63 -53.61
N THR A 496 29.03 -16.97 -54.38
CA THR A 496 27.56 -17.16 -54.32
C THR A 496 27.09 -18.59 -54.65
N SER A 497 27.97 -19.41 -55.23
CA SER A 497 27.79 -20.86 -55.44
C SER A 497 28.11 -21.72 -54.20
N GLY A 498 28.51 -21.09 -53.10
CA GLY A 498 28.98 -21.75 -51.88
C GLY A 498 30.40 -22.33 -51.97
N GLU A 499 31.11 -22.17 -53.08
CA GLU A 499 32.53 -22.58 -53.16
C GLU A 499 33.42 -21.68 -52.28
N VAL A 500 34.36 -22.28 -51.55
CA VAL A 500 35.34 -21.51 -50.76
C VAL A 500 36.26 -20.75 -51.70
N SER A 501 36.24 -19.41 -51.61
CA SER A 501 37.15 -18.54 -52.36
C SER A 501 38.46 -18.30 -51.63
N GLN A 502 38.39 -18.09 -50.31
CA GLN A 502 39.55 -17.97 -49.42
C GLN A 502 39.17 -18.31 -47.99
N GLU A 503 40.16 -18.74 -47.21
CA GLU A 503 40.10 -18.77 -45.76
C GLU A 503 40.87 -17.55 -45.22
N ILE A 504 40.20 -16.74 -44.40
CA ILE A 504 40.71 -15.48 -43.87
C ILE A 504 41.35 -15.78 -42.52
N GLN A 505 42.64 -15.48 -42.41
CA GLN A 505 43.35 -15.60 -41.14
C GLN A 505 43.02 -14.39 -40.27
N VAL A 506 42.50 -14.64 -39.07
CA VAL A 506 42.14 -13.62 -38.08
C VAL A 506 42.92 -13.85 -36.79
N ASP A 507 43.47 -12.77 -36.22
CA ASP A 507 44.14 -12.81 -34.93
C ASP A 507 43.29 -12.07 -33.89
N LEU A 508 42.48 -12.82 -33.15
CA LEU A 508 41.54 -12.28 -32.17
C LEU A 508 42.10 -12.38 -30.75
N LYS A 509 43.30 -11.83 -30.54
CA LYS A 509 43.90 -11.72 -29.21
C LYS A 509 43.57 -10.38 -28.57
N ALA A 510 43.20 -10.41 -27.29
CA ALA A 510 43.24 -9.25 -26.41
C ALA A 510 44.44 -9.41 -25.48
N ASN A 511 45.37 -8.44 -25.49
CA ASN A 511 46.62 -8.51 -24.70
C ASN A 511 47.37 -9.85 -24.82
N GLU A 512 47.60 -10.32 -26.05
CA GLU A 512 48.30 -11.59 -26.36
C GLU A 512 47.54 -12.88 -25.96
N VAL A 513 46.34 -12.78 -25.38
CA VAL A 513 45.50 -13.92 -25.03
C VAL A 513 44.36 -14.06 -26.03
N LEU A 514 44.19 -15.26 -26.56
CA LEU A 514 43.14 -15.59 -27.50
C LEU A 514 41.78 -15.65 -26.77
N VAL A 515 40.81 -14.84 -27.20
CA VAL A 515 39.59 -14.62 -26.41
C VAL A 515 38.40 -15.49 -26.80
N VAL A 516 38.40 -16.16 -27.95
CA VAL A 516 37.15 -16.67 -28.55
C VAL A 516 36.73 -18.05 -28.00
N GLU A 517 35.63 -18.13 -27.26
CA GLU A 517 34.98 -19.43 -26.98
C GLU A 517 33.91 -19.75 -28.03
N SER A 518 33.12 -18.75 -28.39
CA SER A 518 32.13 -18.81 -29.47
C SER A 518 31.99 -17.48 -30.21
N VAL A 519 31.68 -17.56 -31.50
CA VAL A 519 31.17 -16.43 -32.30
C VAL A 519 29.67 -16.60 -32.38
N GLN A 520 28.91 -15.56 -32.06
CA GLN A 520 27.45 -15.60 -32.03
C GLN A 520 26.84 -14.82 -33.20
N ASP A 521 27.48 -13.73 -33.63
CA ASP A 521 26.99 -12.91 -34.75
C ASP A 521 28.11 -12.19 -35.51
N MET A 522 27.81 -11.80 -36.75
CA MET A 522 28.72 -11.12 -37.66
C MET A 522 27.96 -10.15 -38.57
N ALA A 523 28.46 -8.91 -38.64
CA ALA A 523 27.89 -7.87 -39.50
C ALA A 523 28.99 -7.09 -40.23
N VAL A 524 28.65 -6.53 -41.40
CA VAL A 524 29.56 -5.67 -42.19
C VAL A 524 29.09 -4.23 -42.11
N ASP A 525 29.99 -3.30 -41.82
CA ASP A 525 29.67 -1.87 -41.83
C ASP A 525 29.78 -1.25 -43.23
N LYS A 526 29.37 0.00 -43.37
CA LYS A 526 29.39 0.75 -44.65
C LYS A 526 30.78 0.96 -45.26
N ASN A 527 31.86 0.70 -44.50
CA ASN A 527 33.24 0.78 -45.00
C ASN A 527 33.76 -0.60 -45.45
N GLY A 528 32.96 -1.65 -45.24
CA GLY A 528 33.32 -3.04 -45.49
C GLY A 528 34.01 -3.74 -44.31
N ASP A 529 34.22 -3.05 -43.18
CA ASP A 529 34.82 -3.67 -42.01
C ASP A 529 33.82 -4.65 -41.38
N ILE A 530 34.34 -5.75 -40.84
CA ILE A 530 33.57 -6.84 -40.27
C ILE A 530 33.57 -6.69 -38.74
N TRP A 531 32.38 -6.72 -38.17
CA TRP A 531 32.13 -6.74 -36.73
C TRP A 531 31.77 -8.16 -36.32
N LEU A 532 32.39 -8.65 -35.23
CA LEU A 532 32.19 -9.98 -34.68
C LEU A 532 31.86 -9.87 -33.20
N ALA A 533 30.83 -10.59 -32.75
CA ALA A 533 30.45 -10.65 -31.34
C ALA A 533 30.34 -12.10 -30.86
N GLY A 534 30.58 -12.32 -29.57
CA GLY A 534 30.38 -13.63 -28.98
C GLY A 534 30.69 -13.73 -27.49
N GLU A 535 31.01 -14.96 -27.09
CA GLU A 535 31.38 -15.32 -25.72
C GLU A 535 32.86 -15.71 -25.69
N SER A 536 33.52 -15.27 -24.62
CA SER A 536 34.95 -15.42 -24.46
C SER A 536 35.29 -16.71 -23.71
N VAL A 537 36.57 -17.10 -23.72
CA VAL A 537 37.07 -18.25 -22.94
C VAL A 537 36.96 -18.06 -21.43
N SER A 538 36.72 -16.85 -20.96
CA SER A 538 36.43 -16.52 -19.55
C SER A 538 34.93 -16.36 -19.26
N ALA A 539 34.07 -16.79 -20.19
CA ALA A 539 32.62 -16.62 -20.13
C ALA A 539 32.19 -15.14 -20.03
N ASP A 540 32.92 -14.23 -20.71
CA ASP A 540 32.56 -12.82 -20.83
C ASP A 540 32.12 -12.50 -22.27
N GLY A 541 31.40 -11.41 -22.49
CA GLY A 541 31.11 -10.92 -23.84
C GLY A 541 32.38 -10.42 -24.54
N TRP A 542 32.53 -10.65 -25.83
CA TRP A 542 33.60 -10.01 -26.62
C TRP A 542 33.08 -9.43 -27.92
N LEU A 543 33.75 -8.37 -28.37
CA LEU A 543 33.48 -7.69 -29.62
C LEU A 543 34.81 -7.46 -30.34
N ALA A 544 34.82 -7.62 -31.66
CA ALA A 544 35.96 -7.27 -32.48
C ALA A 544 35.53 -6.53 -33.74
N LYS A 545 36.42 -5.65 -34.21
CA LYS A 545 36.33 -5.03 -35.53
C LYS A 545 37.56 -5.43 -36.33
N ILE A 546 37.36 -5.98 -37.53
CA ILE A 546 38.42 -6.45 -38.42
C ILE A 546 38.21 -5.93 -39.84
N ALA A 547 39.30 -5.71 -40.57
CA ALA A 547 39.26 -5.34 -41.97
C ALA A 547 38.79 -6.52 -42.85
N PRO A 548 38.29 -6.28 -44.07
CA PRO A 548 37.87 -7.33 -45.00
C PRO A 548 38.95 -8.38 -45.35
N ASP A 549 40.23 -8.03 -45.17
CA ASP A 549 41.36 -8.93 -45.42
C ASP A 549 41.77 -9.78 -44.20
N GLY A 550 41.08 -9.61 -43.06
CA GLY A 550 41.34 -10.30 -41.80
C GLY A 550 42.23 -9.55 -40.83
N GLN A 551 42.74 -8.36 -41.19
CA GLN A 551 43.53 -7.55 -40.26
C GLN A 551 42.65 -7.03 -39.11
N THR A 552 42.98 -7.44 -37.88
CA THR A 552 42.28 -6.97 -36.68
C THR A 552 42.53 -5.48 -36.42
N HIS A 553 41.47 -4.69 -36.28
CA HIS A 553 41.58 -3.31 -35.78
C HIS A 553 41.68 -3.29 -34.26
N TRP A 554 40.75 -3.98 -33.59
CA TRP A 554 40.73 -4.14 -32.15
C TRP A 554 39.86 -5.34 -31.74
N VAL A 555 40.10 -5.83 -30.52
CA VAL A 555 39.30 -6.82 -29.82
C VAL A 555 39.15 -6.35 -28.37
N HIS A 556 37.93 -6.31 -27.87
CA HIS A 556 37.66 -5.98 -26.47
C HIS A 556 36.78 -7.06 -25.83
N VAL A 557 37.00 -7.24 -24.53
CA VAL A 557 36.21 -8.12 -23.67
C VAL A 557 35.41 -7.24 -22.72
N TYR A 558 34.13 -7.55 -22.60
CA TYR A 558 33.15 -6.84 -21.79
C TYR A 558 32.53 -7.86 -20.84
N GLY A 559 32.40 -7.51 -19.57
CA GLY A 559 31.79 -8.44 -18.62
C GLY A 559 31.64 -7.87 -17.21
N ARG A 560 31.09 -8.68 -16.33
CA ARG A 560 30.82 -8.41 -14.92
C ARG A 560 31.46 -9.53 -14.08
N GLU A 561 30.98 -9.70 -12.86
CA GLU A 561 31.53 -10.68 -11.91
C GLU A 561 31.19 -12.14 -12.28
N LYS A 562 30.13 -12.36 -13.07
CA LYS A 562 29.68 -13.67 -13.54
C LYS A 562 29.67 -13.74 -15.07
N GLU A 563 29.03 -14.76 -15.63
CA GLU A 563 29.03 -15.02 -17.07
C GLU A 563 28.24 -13.97 -17.86
N ASP A 564 28.82 -13.52 -18.96
CA ASP A 564 28.25 -12.59 -19.92
C ASP A 564 28.51 -13.09 -21.34
N ALA A 565 27.59 -12.80 -22.27
CA ALA A 565 27.79 -13.13 -23.67
C ALA A 565 27.11 -12.11 -24.57
N LEU A 566 27.83 -11.61 -25.59
CA LEU A 566 27.22 -10.83 -26.67
C LEU A 566 26.65 -11.79 -27.71
N LYS A 567 25.40 -11.58 -28.10
CA LYS A 567 24.60 -12.47 -28.95
C LYS A 567 24.33 -11.90 -30.34
N ALA A 568 24.18 -10.58 -30.46
CA ALA A 568 23.97 -9.93 -31.74
C ALA A 568 24.69 -8.58 -31.81
N VAL A 569 25.09 -8.16 -33.00
CA VAL A 569 25.78 -6.90 -33.27
C VAL A 569 25.23 -6.20 -34.49
N LEU A 570 24.93 -4.91 -34.35
CA LEU A 570 24.50 -4.03 -35.42
C LEU A 570 25.47 -2.85 -35.56
N PRO A 571 26.29 -2.81 -36.63
CA PRO A 571 27.12 -1.65 -36.93
C PRO A 571 26.26 -0.42 -37.19
N THR A 572 26.70 0.72 -36.66
CA THR A 572 26.05 2.03 -36.84
C THR A 572 27.03 3.02 -37.44
N ASP A 573 26.54 4.20 -37.82
CA ASP A 573 27.41 5.27 -38.35
C ASP A 573 28.49 5.72 -37.35
N ASN A 574 28.23 5.59 -36.04
CA ASN A 574 29.10 6.08 -34.97
C ASN A 574 29.82 4.94 -34.21
N GLY A 575 29.57 3.68 -34.54
CA GLY A 575 30.20 2.52 -33.92
C GLY A 575 29.37 1.26 -34.09
N ALA A 576 28.91 0.64 -33.00
CA ALA A 576 27.99 -0.50 -33.04
C ALA A 576 27.09 -0.57 -31.80
N LEU A 577 25.92 -1.17 -31.99
CA LEU A 577 25.02 -1.60 -30.93
C LEU A 577 25.12 -3.13 -30.81
N ALA A 578 25.50 -3.63 -29.64
CA ALA A 578 25.55 -5.05 -29.36
C ALA A 578 24.55 -5.40 -28.25
N VAL A 579 23.96 -6.59 -28.34
CA VAL A 579 23.01 -7.08 -27.34
C VAL A 579 23.40 -8.49 -26.92
N GLY A 580 23.11 -8.82 -25.67
CA GLY A 580 23.59 -10.04 -25.05
C GLY A 580 22.86 -10.38 -23.76
N ARG A 581 23.46 -11.28 -22.99
CA ARG A 581 22.99 -11.68 -21.67
C ARG A 581 24.07 -11.42 -20.62
N SER A 582 23.65 -11.20 -19.39
CA SER A 582 24.50 -11.06 -18.21
C SER A 582 23.87 -11.80 -17.03
N ILE A 583 24.63 -12.63 -16.33
CA ILE A 583 24.17 -13.30 -15.10
C ILE A 583 24.46 -12.38 -13.90
N THR A 584 23.45 -12.09 -13.09
CA THR A 584 23.62 -11.20 -11.93
C THR A 584 24.28 -11.94 -10.74
N PRO A 585 25.10 -11.26 -9.91
CA PRO A 585 25.74 -11.89 -8.76
C PRO A 585 24.75 -12.46 -7.74
N ASP A 586 23.63 -11.74 -7.54
CA ASP A 586 22.69 -11.95 -6.44
C ASP A 586 21.68 -13.10 -6.65
N SER A 587 21.67 -13.71 -7.84
CA SER A 587 20.84 -14.89 -8.12
C SER A 587 21.62 -15.91 -8.95
N MET A 588 21.36 -17.20 -8.76
CA MET A 588 22.00 -18.26 -9.56
C MET A 588 21.29 -18.51 -10.91
N ASP A 589 20.11 -17.91 -11.13
CA ASP A 589 19.24 -18.29 -12.24
C ASP A 589 18.62 -17.12 -13.05
N VAL A 590 18.84 -15.85 -12.67
CA VAL A 590 18.28 -14.70 -13.42
C VAL A 590 19.28 -14.17 -14.45
N CYS A 591 18.92 -14.31 -15.73
CA CYS A 591 19.64 -13.72 -16.85
C CYS A 591 19.05 -12.35 -17.20
N ALA A 592 19.85 -11.31 -17.10
CA ALA A 592 19.47 -9.97 -17.54
C ALA A 592 19.78 -9.76 -19.03
N LEU A 593 18.91 -9.03 -19.72
CA LEU A 593 19.21 -8.56 -21.07
C LEU A 593 20.24 -7.43 -20.97
N TRP A 594 21.29 -7.55 -21.78
CA TRP A 594 22.44 -6.67 -21.77
C TRP A 594 22.55 -5.91 -23.08
N VAL A 595 22.54 -4.58 -23.04
CA VAL A 595 22.64 -3.71 -24.22
C VAL A 595 23.90 -2.85 -24.12
N LEU A 596 24.76 -2.92 -25.12
CA LEU A 596 26.07 -2.29 -25.18
C LEU A 596 26.13 -1.37 -26.41
N THR A 597 26.36 -0.08 -26.21
CA THR A 597 26.63 0.87 -27.30
C THR A 597 28.09 1.29 -27.29
N VAL A 598 28.81 1.03 -28.38
CA VAL A 598 30.25 1.36 -28.52
C VAL A 598 30.52 2.28 -29.69
N ASP A 599 31.61 3.04 -29.58
CA ASP A 599 32.14 3.83 -30.68
C ASP A 599 32.92 2.97 -31.71
N GLN A 600 33.47 3.61 -32.74
CA GLN A 600 34.29 2.94 -33.77
C GLN A 600 35.58 2.27 -33.23
N SER A 601 36.02 2.62 -32.02
CA SER A 601 37.17 2.02 -31.34
C SER A 601 36.77 0.91 -30.35
N GLY A 602 35.48 0.61 -30.24
CA GLY A 602 34.93 -0.36 -29.31
C GLY A 602 34.86 0.13 -27.87
N GLN A 603 35.03 1.43 -27.62
CA GLN A 603 34.84 1.98 -26.28
C GLN A 603 33.36 2.28 -26.04
N PRO A 604 32.80 1.97 -24.85
CA PRO A 604 31.43 2.34 -24.52
C PRO A 604 31.19 3.84 -24.71
N ILE A 605 30.11 4.20 -25.41
CA ILE A 605 29.79 5.61 -25.68
C ILE A 605 29.31 6.27 -24.39
N GLN A 606 30.07 7.24 -23.89
CA GLN A 606 29.62 8.10 -22.81
C GLN A 606 28.57 9.08 -23.32
N ALA A 607 27.54 9.34 -22.49
CA ALA A 607 26.61 10.43 -22.75
C ALA A 607 27.39 11.75 -22.92
N ALA A 608 26.97 12.59 -23.87
CA ALA A 608 27.58 13.90 -24.05
C ALA A 608 27.52 14.69 -22.72
N PRO A 609 28.59 15.41 -22.34
CA PRO A 609 28.61 16.16 -21.09
C PRO A 609 27.48 17.18 -21.07
N MET A 610 26.75 17.22 -19.96
CA MET A 610 25.65 18.15 -19.75
C MET A 610 26.21 19.53 -19.36
N THR A 611 25.39 20.57 -19.53
CA THR A 611 25.65 21.86 -18.88
C THR A 611 25.64 21.69 -17.35
N ASP A 612 26.32 22.57 -16.62
CA ASP A 612 26.36 22.51 -15.14
C ASP A 612 24.93 22.44 -14.53
N GLN A 613 23.98 23.18 -15.11
CA GLN A 613 22.58 23.14 -14.68
C GLN A 613 21.92 21.79 -14.98
N GLY A 614 22.16 21.23 -16.17
CA GLY A 614 21.65 19.92 -16.57
C GLY A 614 22.18 18.81 -15.66
N GLN A 615 23.47 18.89 -15.27
CA GLN A 615 24.09 17.95 -14.35
C GLN A 615 23.45 18.01 -12.95
N ILE A 616 23.17 19.21 -12.42
CA ILE A 616 22.47 19.36 -11.13
C ILE A 616 21.10 18.67 -11.15
N LEU A 617 20.33 18.84 -12.22
CA LEU A 617 19.03 18.17 -12.35
C LEU A 617 19.20 16.64 -12.48
N ALA A 618 20.17 16.19 -13.29
CA ALA A 618 20.50 14.78 -13.47
C ALA A 618 20.81 14.08 -12.14
N ASP A 619 21.69 14.67 -11.34
CA ASP A 619 22.12 14.12 -10.05
C ASP A 619 20.94 14.00 -9.07
N LYS A 620 20.01 14.96 -9.10
CA LYS A 620 18.78 14.92 -8.29
C LYS A 620 17.82 13.82 -8.73
N VAL A 621 17.59 13.68 -10.03
CA VAL A 621 16.73 12.61 -10.55
C VAL A 621 17.32 11.25 -10.19
N ASN A 622 18.63 11.06 -10.38
CA ASN A 622 19.32 9.83 -9.99
C ASN A 622 19.19 9.55 -8.48
N SER A 623 19.35 10.58 -7.64
CA SER A 623 19.19 10.44 -6.18
C SER A 623 17.76 10.05 -5.78
N LEU A 624 16.74 10.61 -6.44
CA LEU A 624 15.34 10.25 -6.20
C LEU A 624 15.05 8.80 -6.59
N MET A 625 15.57 8.35 -7.74
CA MET A 625 15.38 6.97 -8.18
C MET A 625 16.08 5.95 -7.28
N ALA A 626 17.23 6.31 -6.71
CA ALA A 626 17.92 5.46 -5.75
C ALA A 626 17.09 5.23 -4.47
N LEU A 627 16.25 6.21 -4.08
CA LEU A 627 15.33 6.08 -2.95
C LEU A 627 14.09 5.24 -3.28
N THR A 628 13.73 5.10 -4.56
CA THR A 628 12.58 4.30 -5.01
C THR A 628 12.96 2.87 -5.38
N ALA A 629 14.11 2.35 -4.93
CA ALA A 629 14.59 0.99 -5.22
C ALA A 629 13.65 -0.12 -4.69
N GLU A 630 12.61 0.22 -3.93
CA GLU A 630 11.52 -0.68 -3.53
C GLU A 630 10.42 -0.84 -4.60
N ILE A 631 10.43 -0.05 -5.69
CA ILE A 631 9.55 -0.26 -6.84
C ILE A 631 10.18 -1.38 -7.69
N PRO A 632 9.50 -2.53 -7.89
CA PRO A 632 9.98 -3.58 -8.78
C PRO A 632 10.20 -3.00 -10.19
N GLY A 633 11.46 -2.86 -10.59
CA GLY A 633 11.85 -2.20 -11.83
C GLY A 633 13.35 -2.35 -12.08
N PRO A 634 13.79 -2.37 -13.35
CA PRO A 634 15.18 -2.65 -13.67
C PRO A 634 16.14 -1.62 -13.11
N HIS A 635 17.09 -2.10 -12.29
CA HIS A 635 18.27 -1.38 -11.85
C HIS A 635 18.91 -0.67 -13.07
N ASN A 636 19.07 0.67 -12.98
CA ASN A 636 19.77 1.51 -13.97
C ASN A 636 19.15 1.71 -15.37
N SER A 637 17.84 1.51 -15.56
CA SER A 637 17.20 1.66 -16.89
C SER A 637 16.88 3.11 -17.33
N MET A 638 17.32 4.12 -16.59
CA MET A 638 17.04 5.52 -16.89
C MET A 638 17.98 6.07 -17.98
N TYR A 639 17.39 6.54 -19.07
CA TYR A 639 18.14 7.22 -20.12
C TYR A 639 18.09 8.72 -19.91
N LEU A 640 19.26 9.36 -19.90
CA LEU A 640 19.37 10.80 -19.76
C LEU A 640 20.26 11.39 -20.86
N GLN A 641 19.71 12.33 -21.61
CA GLN A 641 20.44 12.99 -22.70
C GLN A 641 20.06 14.48 -22.79
N GLN A 642 21.05 15.36 -22.93
CA GLN A 642 20.80 16.77 -23.19
C GLN A 642 20.94 17.07 -24.69
N SER A 643 19.95 17.75 -25.28
CA SER A 643 20.02 18.23 -26.66
C SER A 643 20.72 19.58 -26.78
N LYS A 644 21.04 19.98 -28.01
CA LYS A 644 21.76 21.24 -28.31
C LYS A 644 21.05 22.52 -27.87
N ASP A 645 19.74 22.45 -27.66
CA ASP A 645 18.90 23.53 -27.13
C ASP A 645 18.80 23.49 -25.59
N GLU A 646 19.68 22.74 -24.93
CA GLU A 646 19.76 22.53 -23.47
C GLU A 646 18.58 21.76 -22.85
N THR A 647 17.62 21.30 -23.66
CA THR A 647 16.54 20.41 -23.19
C THR A 647 17.13 19.07 -22.73
N LEU A 648 16.84 18.68 -21.50
CA LEU A 648 17.16 17.37 -20.96
C LEU A 648 16.01 16.40 -21.27
N ARG A 649 16.32 15.26 -21.86
CA ARG A 649 15.36 14.18 -22.15
C ARG A 649 15.64 13.03 -21.20
N LEU A 650 14.59 12.57 -20.56
CA LEU A 650 14.57 11.44 -19.66
C LEU A 650 13.69 10.36 -20.27
N ALA A 651 14.13 9.11 -20.33
CA ALA A 651 13.25 8.00 -20.64
C ALA A 651 13.32 6.92 -19.57
N LEU A 652 12.13 6.48 -19.14
CA LEU A 652 11.91 5.31 -18.30
C LEU A 652 11.23 4.25 -19.18
N PRO A 653 11.98 3.29 -19.71
CA PRO A 653 11.45 2.32 -20.66
C PRO A 653 10.69 1.15 -20.00
N PHE A 654 10.54 1.16 -18.67
CA PHE A 654 9.82 0.14 -17.91
C PHE A 654 8.97 0.78 -16.83
N THR A 655 7.84 1.36 -17.22
CA THR A 655 6.88 1.86 -16.25
C THR A 655 5.68 0.92 -16.18
N VAL A 656 5.58 0.21 -15.06
CA VAL A 656 4.39 -0.56 -14.67
C VAL A 656 3.71 0.20 -13.53
N MET A 657 2.40 0.38 -13.63
CA MET A 657 1.60 0.82 -12.49
C MET A 657 1.04 -0.44 -11.84
N THR A 658 1.69 -0.85 -10.75
CA THR A 658 1.36 -2.05 -9.96
C THR A 658 0.20 -1.80 -9.00
N GLU A 659 0.04 -0.58 -8.50
CA GLU A 659 -1.14 -0.15 -7.77
C GLU A 659 -2.19 0.35 -8.77
N GLY A 660 -3.36 -0.30 -8.80
CA GLY A 660 -4.45 0.07 -9.70
C GLY A 660 -4.88 1.52 -9.54
N LEU A 661 -5.36 2.14 -10.62
CA LEU A 661 -5.87 3.51 -10.56
C LEU A 661 -7.12 3.56 -9.65
N PRO A 662 -7.23 4.56 -8.75
CA PRO A 662 -8.39 4.70 -7.88
C PRO A 662 -9.70 4.65 -8.68
N GLY A 663 -10.56 3.68 -8.36
CA GLY A 663 -11.87 3.53 -9.01
C GLY A 663 -11.88 2.69 -10.30
N PHE A 664 -10.79 2.00 -10.64
CA PHE A 664 -10.71 1.06 -11.78
C PHE A 664 -10.50 -0.41 -11.36
N GLY A 665 -10.67 -0.74 -10.08
CA GLY A 665 -10.52 -2.11 -9.55
C GLY A 665 -9.06 -2.57 -9.37
N GLU A 666 -8.85 -3.86 -9.14
CA GLU A 666 -7.53 -4.53 -9.05
C GLU A 666 -6.87 -4.72 -10.43
N LEU A 667 -7.04 -3.76 -11.34
CA LEU A 667 -6.36 -3.78 -12.64
C LEU A 667 -4.96 -3.21 -12.47
N PHE A 668 -3.95 -3.95 -12.91
CA PHE A 668 -2.63 -3.38 -13.12
C PHE A 668 -2.48 -2.91 -14.56
N THR A 669 -1.86 -1.75 -14.75
CA THR A 669 -1.78 -1.11 -16.06
C THR A 669 -0.32 -0.99 -16.51
N LYS A 670 -0.02 -1.54 -17.69
CA LYS A 670 1.29 -1.41 -18.32
C LYS A 670 1.36 -0.07 -19.05
N VAL A 671 2.04 0.91 -18.46
CA VAL A 671 2.31 2.21 -19.12
C VAL A 671 3.33 2.03 -20.24
N GLY A 672 4.24 1.08 -20.11
CA GLY A 672 5.27 0.77 -21.10
C GLY A 672 6.44 1.73 -20.98
N HIS A 673 6.28 2.98 -21.41
CA HIS A 673 7.32 4.01 -21.31
C HIS A 673 6.77 5.32 -20.77
N VAL A 674 7.63 6.04 -20.04
CA VAL A 674 7.43 7.45 -19.70
C VAL A 674 8.63 8.23 -20.22
N ILE A 675 8.37 9.26 -21.02
CA ILE A 675 9.41 10.17 -21.50
C ILE A 675 9.18 11.55 -20.88
N ALA A 676 10.21 12.12 -20.25
CA ALA A 676 10.18 13.48 -19.74
C ALA A 676 11.07 14.40 -20.57
N TYR A 677 10.62 15.63 -20.77
CA TYR A 677 11.38 16.71 -21.39
C TYR A 677 11.50 17.86 -20.38
N ALA A 678 12.70 18.10 -19.86
CA ALA A 678 13.00 19.22 -18.98
C ALA A 678 13.70 20.34 -19.76
N LYS A 679 13.03 21.49 -19.90
CA LYS A 679 13.55 22.68 -20.56
C LYS A 679 13.95 23.73 -19.54
N PRO A 680 15.15 24.33 -19.63
CA PRO A 680 15.54 25.40 -18.73
C PRO A 680 14.69 26.65 -18.99
N VAL A 681 14.31 27.35 -17.93
CA VAL A 681 13.52 28.59 -17.99
C VAL A 681 14.43 29.77 -18.33
N ALA A 682 14.15 30.46 -19.43
CA ALA A 682 14.97 31.57 -19.90
C ALA A 682 15.05 32.71 -18.87
N GLY A 683 16.27 33.02 -18.41
CA GLY A 683 16.53 34.10 -17.45
C GLY A 683 16.35 33.71 -15.97
N ALA A 684 15.99 32.46 -15.67
CA ALA A 684 15.91 31.92 -14.32
C ALA A 684 16.87 30.74 -14.18
N ALA A 685 18.01 30.96 -13.54
CA ALA A 685 18.98 29.90 -13.31
C ALA A 685 18.35 28.79 -12.46
N ASN A 686 18.62 27.52 -12.82
CA ASN A 686 18.16 26.32 -12.09
C ASN A 686 16.64 26.08 -12.09
N GLN A 687 15.85 26.85 -12.87
CA GLN A 687 14.42 26.59 -13.04
C GLN A 687 14.17 25.81 -14.33
N TRP A 688 13.31 24.79 -14.23
CA TRP A 688 13.02 23.85 -15.30
C TRP A 688 11.52 23.71 -15.50
N ASN A 689 11.09 23.72 -16.76
CA ASN A 689 9.76 23.28 -17.16
C ASN A 689 9.88 21.83 -17.67
N ILE A 690 9.31 20.90 -16.93
CA ILE A 690 9.34 19.47 -17.20
C ILE A 690 7.98 19.06 -17.77
N THR A 691 7.95 18.37 -18.90
CA THR A 691 6.73 17.79 -19.47
C THR A 691 6.87 16.28 -19.55
N LEU A 692 5.86 15.52 -19.11
CA LEU A 692 5.79 14.07 -19.23
C LEU A 692 4.89 13.67 -20.40
N GLU A 693 5.41 12.79 -21.25
CA GLU A 693 4.66 12.08 -22.26
C GLU A 693 4.33 10.68 -21.74
N ILE A 694 3.02 10.41 -21.67
CA ILE A 694 2.44 9.09 -21.40
C ILE A 694 1.67 8.62 -22.64
N PRO A 695 1.48 7.31 -22.85
CA PRO A 695 0.68 6.80 -23.97
C PRO A 695 -0.80 7.18 -23.87
N ALA A 696 -1.48 7.28 -25.01
CA ALA A 696 -2.94 7.51 -25.05
C ALA A 696 -3.75 6.25 -24.71
N SER A 697 -3.14 5.08 -24.88
CA SER A 697 -3.73 3.76 -24.61
C SER A 697 -2.70 2.94 -23.84
N MET A 698 -3.11 2.38 -22.72
CA MET A 698 -2.27 1.55 -21.85
C MET A 698 -2.96 0.20 -21.66
N THR A 699 -2.24 -0.90 -21.83
CA THR A 699 -2.82 -2.24 -21.72
C THR A 699 -3.11 -2.56 -20.26
N ALA A 700 -4.35 -2.97 -19.98
CA ALA A 700 -4.84 -3.35 -18.66
C ALA A 700 -4.82 -4.87 -18.53
N HIS A 701 -4.31 -5.35 -17.40
CA HIS A 701 -4.24 -6.77 -17.08
C HIS A 701 -4.99 -7.03 -15.77
N GLY A 702 -5.59 -8.22 -15.70
CA GLY A 702 -6.24 -8.76 -14.53
C GLY A 702 -5.24 -9.31 -13.51
N TYR A 703 -5.71 -9.76 -12.35
CA TYR A 703 -4.83 -10.24 -11.26
C TYR A 703 -4.04 -11.50 -11.64
N SER A 704 -4.55 -12.32 -12.58
CA SER A 704 -3.85 -13.49 -13.12
C SER A 704 -2.68 -13.15 -14.07
N GLY A 705 -2.44 -11.87 -14.35
CA GLY A 705 -1.42 -11.44 -15.31
C GLY A 705 -1.93 -11.33 -16.74
N VAL A 706 -3.18 -11.70 -16.99
CA VAL A 706 -3.81 -11.81 -18.30
C VAL A 706 -4.26 -10.46 -18.83
N GLU A 707 -4.08 -10.20 -20.12
CA GLU A 707 -4.67 -9.03 -20.77
C GLU A 707 -6.19 -9.09 -20.78
N VAL A 708 -6.82 -8.05 -20.24
CA VAL A 708 -8.28 -7.96 -20.13
C VAL A 708 -8.86 -6.75 -20.86
N GLY A 709 -8.06 -5.74 -21.16
CA GLY A 709 -8.53 -4.55 -21.85
C GLY A 709 -7.46 -3.49 -22.05
N ALA A 710 -7.90 -2.27 -22.33
CA ALA A 710 -7.04 -1.10 -22.38
C ALA A 710 -7.67 0.08 -21.64
N LEU A 711 -6.84 0.85 -20.97
CA LEU A 711 -7.21 2.15 -20.43
C LEU A 711 -6.84 3.23 -21.44
N VAL A 712 -7.83 4.00 -21.89
CA VAL A 712 -7.68 5.00 -22.96
C VAL A 712 -8.03 6.38 -22.45
N THR A 713 -7.25 7.39 -22.85
CA THR A 713 -7.47 8.81 -22.56
C THR A 713 -7.33 9.66 -23.83
N ASP A 714 -8.15 10.70 -23.95
CA ASP A 714 -8.21 11.53 -25.16
C ASP A 714 -7.20 12.70 -25.08
N GLN A 715 -7.25 13.47 -24.00
CA GLN A 715 -6.28 14.53 -23.71
C GLN A 715 -5.43 14.16 -22.50
N ARG A 716 -4.13 14.42 -22.60
CA ARG A 716 -3.18 14.25 -21.50
C ARG A 716 -2.17 15.37 -21.50
N THR A 717 -2.03 16.04 -20.37
CA THR A 717 -1.00 17.05 -20.14
C THR A 717 -0.46 16.83 -18.74
N LEU A 718 0.84 16.65 -18.63
CA LEU A 718 1.54 16.49 -17.36
C LEU A 718 2.77 17.38 -17.44
N SER A 719 2.77 18.50 -16.73
CA SER A 719 3.90 19.42 -16.71
C SER A 719 4.19 19.94 -15.31
N PHE A 720 5.46 20.19 -15.01
CA PHE A 720 5.96 20.56 -13.70
C PHE A 720 6.96 21.69 -13.84
N ASP A 721 6.89 22.68 -12.98
CA ASP A 721 7.91 23.71 -12.84
C ASP A 721 8.74 23.40 -11.60
N PHE A 722 10.06 23.23 -11.76
CA PHE A 722 10.94 22.75 -10.70
C PHE A 722 12.17 23.65 -10.55
N ASP A 723 12.52 23.98 -9.30
CA ASP A 723 13.77 24.67 -8.95
C ASP A 723 14.80 23.63 -8.49
N SER A 724 15.76 23.33 -9.37
CA SER A 724 16.78 22.31 -9.14
C SER A 724 17.85 22.74 -8.14
N GLU A 725 17.93 23.99 -7.71
CA GLU A 725 18.84 24.41 -6.64
C GLU A 725 18.15 24.21 -5.29
N LYS A 726 16.95 24.76 -5.13
CA LYS A 726 16.18 24.72 -3.88
C LYS A 726 15.50 23.38 -3.60
N ASN A 727 15.41 22.49 -4.60
CA ASN A 727 14.70 21.23 -4.50
C ASN A 727 13.19 21.40 -4.27
N ILE A 728 12.56 22.35 -4.97
CA ILE A 728 11.16 22.72 -4.76
C ILE A 728 10.39 22.60 -6.08
N LEU A 729 9.24 21.93 -6.01
CA LEU A 729 8.22 21.95 -7.05
C LEU A 729 7.49 23.30 -7.00
N LEU A 730 7.77 24.18 -7.95
CA LEU A 730 7.17 25.52 -8.06
C LEU A 730 5.74 25.46 -8.59
N GLY A 731 5.42 24.45 -9.38
CA GLY A 731 4.08 24.26 -9.89
C GLY A 731 3.93 22.94 -10.61
N PHE A 732 2.70 22.51 -10.79
CA PHE A 732 2.38 21.41 -11.68
C PHE A 732 1.03 21.64 -12.34
N ASN A 733 0.86 21.02 -13.50
CA ASN A 733 -0.37 21.01 -14.26
C ASN A 733 -0.56 19.61 -14.84
N ALA A 734 -1.55 18.90 -14.30
CA ALA A 734 -1.97 17.59 -14.74
C ALA A 734 -3.40 17.68 -15.28
N LEU A 735 -3.65 17.11 -16.46
CA LEU A 735 -4.98 17.00 -17.08
C LEU A 735 -5.07 15.65 -17.79
N LEU A 736 -6.08 14.86 -17.47
CA LEU A 736 -6.54 13.71 -18.23
C LEU A 736 -8.02 13.88 -18.55
N GLU A 737 -8.42 13.67 -19.81
CA GLU A 737 -9.82 13.72 -20.22
C GLU A 737 -10.30 12.40 -20.83
N ASN A 738 -11.52 12.02 -20.49
CA ASN A 738 -12.23 10.83 -20.97
C ASN A 738 -11.46 9.52 -20.75
N LEU A 739 -10.91 9.37 -19.54
CA LEU A 739 -10.25 8.14 -19.13
C LEU A 739 -11.28 7.02 -19.01
N ARG A 740 -11.16 5.99 -19.83
CA ARG A 740 -12.14 4.90 -19.91
C ARG A 740 -11.45 3.56 -20.07
N TYR A 741 -11.98 2.56 -19.39
CA TYR A 741 -11.62 1.18 -19.65
C TYR A 741 -12.39 0.67 -20.88
N ILE A 742 -11.66 0.12 -21.83
CA ILE A 742 -12.19 -0.53 -23.03
C ILE A 742 -11.85 -2.02 -22.89
N PRO A 743 -12.84 -2.90 -22.66
CA PRO A 743 -12.59 -4.33 -22.70
C PRO A 743 -12.19 -4.72 -24.13
N THR A 744 -11.17 -5.56 -24.25
CA THR A 744 -10.69 -5.99 -25.57
C THR A 744 -11.28 -7.36 -25.88
N GLU A 745 -12.08 -7.47 -26.94
CA GLU A 745 -12.59 -8.78 -27.42
C GLU A 745 -11.46 -9.66 -28.00
N THR A 746 -10.38 -9.03 -28.49
CA THR A 746 -9.21 -9.67 -29.10
C THR A 746 -7.93 -9.24 -28.39
N LYS A 747 -7.42 -10.07 -27.49
CA LYS A 747 -6.15 -9.85 -26.77
C LYS A 747 -4.98 -9.57 -27.74
N THR A 748 -3.99 -8.82 -27.30
CA THR A 748 -2.79 -8.47 -28.09
C THR A 748 -2.10 -9.71 -28.69
N LEU A 749 -2.05 -10.81 -27.93
CA LEU A 749 -1.45 -12.08 -28.35
C LEU A 749 -2.47 -13.18 -28.73
N ALA A 750 -3.69 -12.78 -29.14
CA ALA A 750 -4.80 -13.70 -29.40
C ALA A 750 -4.47 -14.83 -30.39
N GLY A 751 -3.65 -14.60 -31.41
CA GLY A 751 -3.32 -15.64 -32.39
C GLY A 751 -2.41 -16.74 -31.83
N ILE A 752 -1.55 -16.41 -30.86
CA ILE A 752 -0.75 -17.39 -30.11
C ILE A 752 -1.67 -18.16 -29.16
N GLN A 753 -2.47 -17.46 -28.35
CA GLN A 753 -3.40 -18.06 -27.38
C GLN A 753 -4.40 -19.02 -28.05
N GLN A 754 -4.99 -18.62 -29.17
CA GLN A 754 -5.92 -19.46 -29.94
C GLN A 754 -5.27 -20.78 -30.36
N THR A 755 -3.98 -20.75 -30.69
CA THR A 755 -3.26 -21.95 -31.13
C THR A 755 -2.90 -22.86 -29.97
N LEU A 756 -2.54 -22.28 -28.82
CA LEU A 756 -2.19 -23.05 -27.61
C LEU A 756 -3.42 -23.65 -26.90
N GLY A 757 -4.63 -23.20 -27.24
CA GLY A 757 -5.86 -23.73 -26.65
C GLY A 757 -6.04 -23.38 -25.17
N VAL A 758 -5.31 -22.36 -24.68
CA VAL A 758 -5.40 -21.87 -23.30
C VAL A 758 -6.78 -21.24 -23.12
N GLN A 759 -7.71 -21.97 -22.48
CA GLN A 759 -8.96 -21.42 -21.97
C GLN A 759 -8.73 -20.92 -20.57
N GLU A 760 -8.81 -19.60 -20.39
CA GLU A 760 -8.63 -18.97 -19.10
C GLU A 760 -9.99 -18.68 -18.47
N PRO A 761 -10.11 -18.81 -17.14
CA PRO A 761 -11.31 -18.38 -16.45
C PRO A 761 -11.54 -16.89 -16.75
N GLY A 762 -12.76 -16.54 -17.14
CA GLY A 762 -13.12 -15.15 -17.34
C GLY A 762 -13.04 -14.40 -16.02
N GLU A 763 -12.19 -13.39 -15.95
CA GLU A 763 -12.20 -12.44 -14.84
C GLU A 763 -13.33 -11.44 -15.07
N GLU A 764 -14.17 -11.27 -14.05
CA GLU A 764 -15.25 -10.29 -14.10
C GLU A 764 -14.69 -8.91 -13.77
N ILE A 765 -14.72 -8.02 -14.77
CA ILE A 765 -14.23 -6.65 -14.63
C ILE A 765 -15.41 -5.70 -14.71
N HIS A 766 -15.50 -4.83 -13.73
CA HIS A 766 -16.51 -3.78 -13.67
C HIS A 766 -15.97 -2.51 -14.35
N PRO A 767 -16.37 -2.22 -15.61
CA PRO A 767 -15.79 -1.13 -16.37
C PRO A 767 -16.05 0.22 -15.69
N GLY A 768 -14.95 0.95 -15.50
CA GLY A 768 -14.94 2.31 -14.97
C GLY A 768 -14.69 3.36 -16.06
N SER A 769 -15.20 4.57 -15.84
CA SER A 769 -14.90 5.75 -16.63
C SER A 769 -14.75 6.98 -15.75
N LEU A 770 -13.94 7.93 -16.22
CA LEU A 770 -13.72 9.22 -15.60
C LEU A 770 -13.67 10.29 -16.71
N ASN A 771 -14.55 11.29 -16.63
CA ASN A 771 -14.62 12.33 -17.66
C ASN A 771 -13.42 13.28 -17.59
N ARG A 772 -12.99 13.66 -16.39
CA ARG A 772 -11.90 14.62 -16.23
C ARG A 772 -11.16 14.40 -14.90
N LEU A 773 -9.83 14.37 -14.98
CA LEU A 773 -8.92 14.56 -13.84
C LEU A 773 -8.07 15.78 -14.15
N ALA A 774 -8.17 16.83 -13.35
CA ALA A 774 -7.31 18.01 -13.48
C ALA A 774 -6.72 18.36 -12.13
N ALA A 775 -5.41 18.56 -12.06
CA ALA A 775 -4.74 18.99 -10.85
C ALA A 775 -3.72 20.07 -11.19
N ASN A 776 -3.78 21.20 -10.49
CA ASN A 776 -2.95 22.37 -10.75
C ASN A 776 -2.44 22.97 -9.44
N MET A 777 -1.15 23.26 -9.39
CA MET A 777 -0.51 24.01 -8.30
C MET A 777 0.39 25.07 -8.89
N LYS A 778 0.41 26.25 -8.26
CA LYS A 778 1.36 27.30 -8.59
C LYS A 778 1.79 28.03 -7.32
N LEU A 779 3.08 27.93 -7.00
CA LEU A 779 3.70 28.59 -5.86
C LEU A 779 4.49 29.80 -6.34
N GLU A 780 4.31 30.92 -5.65
CA GLU A 780 5.01 32.17 -5.88
C GLU A 780 5.73 32.60 -4.61
N GLN A 781 6.94 33.14 -4.78
CA GLN A 781 7.74 33.66 -3.69
C GLN A 781 7.43 35.16 -3.49
N ASN A 782 7.20 35.57 -2.25
CA ASN A 782 7.01 36.97 -1.88
C ASN A 782 8.36 37.68 -1.66
N ASP A 783 8.31 39.00 -1.42
CA ASP A 783 9.51 39.84 -1.19
C ASP A 783 10.36 39.41 0.03
N GLN A 784 9.78 38.66 0.97
CA GLN A 784 10.45 38.12 2.16
C GLN A 784 11.09 36.75 1.91
N GLY A 785 10.91 36.17 0.73
CA GLY A 785 11.40 34.84 0.41
C GLY A 785 10.46 33.71 0.83
N HIS A 786 9.28 34.01 1.38
CA HIS A 786 8.27 33.00 1.73
C HIS A 786 7.39 32.68 0.53
N TRP A 787 6.78 31.51 0.55
CA TRP A 787 6.03 30.95 -0.57
C TRP A 787 4.54 30.88 -0.27
N GLY A 788 3.73 30.99 -1.33
CA GLY A 788 2.30 30.81 -1.25
C GLY A 788 1.67 30.61 -2.62
N GLY A 789 0.45 30.11 -2.62
CA GLY A 789 -0.33 29.94 -3.83
C GLY A 789 -1.36 28.82 -3.75
N PRO A 790 -2.20 28.70 -4.80
CA PRO A 790 -3.29 27.75 -4.82
C PRO A 790 -2.84 26.35 -5.27
N LEU A 791 -3.49 25.34 -4.69
CA LEU A 791 -3.59 23.97 -5.19
C LEU A 791 -5.07 23.70 -5.52
N THR A 792 -5.32 23.15 -6.70
CA THR A 792 -6.64 22.73 -7.14
C THR A 792 -6.57 21.31 -7.68
N VAL A 793 -7.53 20.46 -7.30
CA VAL A 793 -7.74 19.13 -7.88
C VAL A 793 -9.22 19.01 -8.21
N ASP A 794 -9.53 18.57 -9.41
CA ASP A 794 -10.87 18.31 -9.93
C ASP A 794 -10.92 16.89 -10.49
N ILE A 795 -11.82 16.08 -9.96
CA ILE A 795 -12.17 14.76 -10.48
C ILE A 795 -13.64 14.86 -10.87
N GLU A 796 -14.00 14.64 -12.13
CA GLU A 796 -15.37 14.84 -12.61
C GLU A 796 -15.88 13.62 -13.37
N GLY A 797 -17.14 13.27 -13.11
CA GLY A 797 -17.87 12.22 -13.81
C GLY A 797 -17.22 10.85 -13.69
N TRP A 798 -16.87 10.44 -12.48
CA TRP A 798 -16.49 9.05 -12.23
C TRP A 798 -17.74 8.18 -12.25
N LYS A 799 -17.67 7.04 -12.94
CA LYS A 799 -18.78 6.09 -13.03
C LYS A 799 -18.24 4.68 -13.17
N GLN A 800 -18.86 3.76 -12.44
CA GLN A 800 -18.60 2.32 -12.52
C GLN A 800 -19.92 1.57 -12.71
N VAL A 801 -19.92 0.57 -13.58
CA VAL A 801 -21.10 -0.27 -13.87
C VAL A 801 -20.75 -1.76 -13.74
N ASP A 802 -21.75 -2.58 -13.46
CA ASP A 802 -21.62 -4.04 -13.50
C ASP A 802 -21.66 -4.59 -14.94
N ALA A 803 -21.58 -5.92 -15.08
CA ALA A 803 -21.60 -6.60 -16.38
C ALA A 803 -22.90 -6.36 -17.17
N GLU A 804 -24.02 -6.12 -16.49
CA GLU A 804 -25.32 -5.78 -17.10
C GLU A 804 -25.48 -4.29 -17.43
N GLY A 805 -24.47 -3.47 -17.12
CA GLY A 805 -24.46 -2.02 -17.36
C GLY A 805 -25.25 -1.22 -16.33
N LYS A 806 -25.55 -1.79 -15.17
CA LYS A 806 -26.16 -1.11 -14.03
C LYS A 806 -25.10 -0.37 -13.22
N THR A 807 -25.41 0.84 -12.75
CA THR A 807 -24.50 1.62 -11.91
C THR A 807 -24.18 0.90 -10.60
N LEU A 808 -22.88 0.72 -10.33
CA LEU A 808 -22.31 0.32 -9.04
C LEU A 808 -21.99 1.56 -8.19
N GLY A 809 -21.43 2.58 -8.83
CA GLY A 809 -21.10 3.85 -8.22
C GLY A 809 -20.99 4.96 -9.25
N GLU A 810 -21.33 6.18 -8.85
CA GLU A 810 -21.20 7.39 -9.68
C GLU A 810 -20.85 8.57 -8.77
N ILE A 811 -19.90 9.39 -9.21
CA ILE A 811 -19.54 10.65 -8.56
C ILE A 811 -19.56 11.75 -9.61
N GLY A 812 -20.41 12.76 -9.40
CA GLY A 812 -20.48 13.95 -10.25
C GLY A 812 -19.18 14.74 -10.24
N SER A 813 -18.68 15.12 -9.06
CA SER A 813 -17.34 15.70 -8.93
C SER A 813 -16.74 15.59 -7.52
N ILE A 814 -15.41 15.52 -7.44
CA ILE A 814 -14.61 15.77 -6.24
C ILE A 814 -13.70 16.97 -6.54
N GLN A 815 -13.74 17.97 -5.68
CA GLN A 815 -12.97 19.20 -5.80
C GLN A 815 -12.15 19.40 -4.54
N ILE A 816 -10.83 19.52 -4.69
CA ILE A 816 -9.92 19.94 -3.63
C ILE A 816 -9.43 21.34 -4.00
N ARG A 817 -9.52 22.26 -3.07
CA ARG A 817 -8.98 23.61 -3.16
C ARG A 817 -8.14 23.84 -1.92
N SER A 818 -6.91 24.29 -2.08
CA SER A 818 -6.09 24.74 -0.98
C SER A 818 -5.38 26.02 -1.38
N ASN A 819 -5.16 26.92 -0.43
CA ASN A 819 -4.34 28.11 -0.61
C ASN A 819 -3.46 28.27 0.62
N TYR A 820 -2.16 28.39 0.37
CA TYR A 820 -1.17 28.65 1.41
C TYR A 820 -0.56 30.04 1.21
N GLU A 821 -0.22 30.71 2.31
CA GLU A 821 0.52 31.97 2.27
C GLU A 821 1.62 31.99 3.34
N ASN A 822 2.73 32.68 3.03
CA ASN A 822 3.83 32.92 3.97
C ASN A 822 4.50 31.64 4.52
N LEU A 823 4.61 30.60 3.69
CA LEU A 823 5.31 29.37 4.04
C LEU A 823 6.83 29.55 3.87
N ASP A 824 7.61 29.31 4.92
CA ASP A 824 9.07 29.36 4.85
C ASP A 824 9.65 27.95 4.62
N PHE A 825 9.69 27.54 3.35
CA PHE A 825 10.26 26.25 2.95
C PHE A 825 11.73 26.08 3.35
N SER A 826 12.52 27.17 3.36
CA SER A 826 13.95 27.08 3.64
C SER A 826 14.20 26.63 5.09
N THR A 827 13.40 27.15 6.01
CA THR A 827 13.40 26.75 7.41
C THR A 827 12.76 25.37 7.61
N LEU A 828 11.64 25.07 6.92
CA LEU A 828 10.98 23.76 7.04
C LEU A 828 11.88 22.60 6.60
N GLN A 829 12.70 22.78 5.57
CA GLN A 829 13.61 21.76 5.06
C GLN A 829 14.84 21.52 5.96
N SER A 830 15.24 22.48 6.81
CA SER A 830 16.42 22.31 7.68
C SER A 830 16.11 21.57 8.98
N ILE A 831 14.87 21.68 9.46
CA ILE A 831 14.42 21.13 10.75
C ILE A 831 14.57 19.60 10.87
N PRO A 832 14.33 18.77 9.83
CA PRO A 832 14.55 17.34 9.89
C PRO A 832 15.94 16.94 10.37
N SER A 833 16.97 17.55 9.79
CA SER A 833 18.38 17.32 10.14
C SER A 833 18.76 17.86 11.52
N GLU A 834 17.98 18.80 12.07
CA GLU A 834 18.11 19.22 13.46
C GLU A 834 17.46 18.22 14.41
N LEU A 835 16.32 17.63 14.02
CA LEU A 835 15.59 16.65 14.82
C LEU A 835 16.32 15.30 14.93
N GLU A 836 17.01 14.85 13.87
CA GLU A 836 17.86 13.65 13.89
C GLU A 836 19.02 13.73 14.89
N LYS A 837 19.50 14.95 15.21
CA LYS A 837 20.53 15.14 16.24
C LYS A 837 20.02 14.83 17.64
N PHE A 838 18.70 14.82 17.84
CA PHE A 838 18.07 14.53 19.13
C PHE A 838 17.71 13.04 19.31
N THR A 839 17.88 12.20 18.29
CA THR A 839 17.67 10.73 18.36
C THR A 839 18.97 9.94 18.57
N ALA A 840 20.14 10.60 18.56
CA ALA A 840 21.42 10.01 18.92
C ALA A 840 21.53 9.85 20.46
N GLU A 841 22.38 8.93 20.95
CA GLU A 841 22.47 8.39 22.33
C GLU A 841 22.51 9.38 23.53
N ASP A 842 22.53 10.69 23.31
CA ASP A 842 22.48 11.73 24.35
C ASP A 842 21.07 12.32 24.50
N ALA A 843 20.55 12.36 25.72
CA ALA A 843 19.26 12.99 26.03
C ALA A 843 19.22 14.44 25.51
N PRO A 844 18.21 14.84 24.72
CA PRO A 844 18.20 16.12 24.03
C PRO A 844 18.16 17.29 25.01
N ASP A 845 18.88 18.38 24.69
CA ASP A 845 18.70 19.66 25.35
C ASP A 845 17.25 20.16 25.10
N GLN A 846 16.43 20.12 26.16
CA GLN A 846 15.02 20.50 26.10
C GLN A 846 14.83 21.95 25.61
N GLU A 847 15.76 22.87 25.86
CA GLU A 847 15.68 24.24 25.33
C GLU A 847 15.93 24.29 23.82
N ALA A 848 16.89 23.51 23.33
CA ALA A 848 17.19 23.41 21.90
C ALA A 848 16.02 22.83 21.11
N LEU A 849 15.44 21.71 21.58
CA LEU A 849 14.27 21.08 20.96
C LEU A 849 13.07 22.02 20.93
N LYS A 850 12.82 22.72 22.04
CA LYS A 850 11.75 23.71 22.14
C LYS A 850 11.93 24.87 21.14
N ASN A 851 13.17 25.32 20.95
CA ASN A 851 13.49 26.37 19.99
C ASN A 851 13.31 25.90 18.54
N SER A 852 13.73 24.69 18.18
CA SER A 852 13.49 24.13 16.84
C SER A 852 11.99 23.96 16.54
N ILE A 853 11.20 23.50 17.52
CA ILE A 853 9.73 23.43 17.38
C ILE A 853 9.11 24.83 17.20
N ASN A 854 9.57 25.85 17.94
CA ASN A 854 9.09 27.23 17.77
C ASN A 854 9.36 27.75 16.35
N THR A 855 10.58 27.53 15.86
CA THR A 855 10.99 27.90 14.51
C THR A 855 10.13 27.18 13.47
N TRP A 856 9.85 25.89 13.68
CA TRP A 856 8.92 25.12 12.84
C TRP A 856 7.53 25.74 12.79
N VAL A 857 6.92 26.02 13.95
CA VAL A 857 5.56 26.59 14.02
C VAL A 857 5.47 27.96 13.34
N GLN A 858 6.51 28.79 13.44
CA GLN A 858 6.56 30.09 12.76
C GLN A 858 6.67 29.97 11.24
N SER A 859 7.26 28.89 10.74
CA SER A 859 7.48 28.66 9.30
C SER A 859 6.26 28.11 8.54
N LEU A 860 5.23 27.62 9.23
CA LEU A 860 4.04 26.97 8.63
C LEU A 860 3.08 27.92 7.88
N GLY A 861 3.26 29.24 7.96
CA GLY A 861 2.43 30.21 7.25
C GLY A 861 0.93 30.13 7.61
N THR A 862 0.06 30.52 6.69
CA THR A 862 -1.41 30.34 6.79
C THR A 862 -1.87 29.34 5.74
N GLY A 863 -2.87 28.54 6.08
CA GLY A 863 -3.44 27.54 5.18
C GLY A 863 -4.95 27.56 5.23
N GLN A 864 -5.58 27.54 4.06
CA GLN A 864 -7.02 27.34 3.89
C GLN A 864 -7.24 26.20 2.92
N GLY A 865 -8.09 25.24 3.28
CA GLY A 865 -8.46 24.10 2.46
C GLY A 865 -9.97 23.92 2.38
N GLU A 866 -10.44 23.43 1.23
CA GLU A 866 -11.81 23.00 0.99
C GLU A 866 -11.80 21.71 0.15
N LEU A 867 -12.43 20.66 0.64
CA LEU A 867 -12.74 19.45 -0.11
C LEU A 867 -14.26 19.38 -0.28
N SER A 868 -14.72 19.25 -1.52
CA SER A 868 -16.14 19.11 -1.86
C SER A 868 -16.35 17.86 -2.71
N LEU A 869 -17.39 17.11 -2.41
CA LEU A 869 -17.89 16.00 -3.21
C LEU A 869 -19.34 16.30 -3.58
N ASN A 870 -19.65 16.25 -4.88
CA ASN A 870 -20.97 16.55 -5.43
C ASN A 870 -21.50 15.33 -6.18
N ASP A 871 -22.76 15.02 -5.92
CA ASP A 871 -23.56 13.97 -6.54
C ASP A 871 -22.89 12.58 -6.46
N LEU A 872 -22.79 12.02 -5.25
CA LEU A 872 -22.36 10.64 -5.00
C LEU A 872 -23.57 9.71 -5.02
N THR A 873 -23.51 8.66 -5.82
CA THR A 873 -24.46 7.54 -5.81
C THR A 873 -23.70 6.24 -5.66
N LEU A 874 -24.08 5.41 -4.70
CA LEU A 874 -23.47 4.10 -4.44
C LEU A 874 -24.56 3.03 -4.32
N ARG A 875 -24.35 1.88 -4.95
CA ARG A 875 -25.14 0.67 -4.71
C ARG A 875 -24.66 0.01 -3.42
N ILE A 876 -25.60 -0.45 -2.60
CA ILE A 876 -25.30 -1.09 -1.30
C ILE A 876 -25.29 -2.61 -1.47
N ASP A 877 -26.47 -3.21 -1.65
CA ASP A 877 -26.63 -4.65 -1.88
C ASP A 877 -27.40 -4.88 -3.18
N GLU A 878 -28.71 -4.65 -3.19
CA GLU A 878 -29.53 -4.85 -4.37
C GLU A 878 -29.50 -3.61 -5.31
N PRO A 879 -29.76 -3.80 -6.60
CA PRO A 879 -30.22 -2.79 -7.54
C PRO A 879 -30.98 -1.54 -7.06
N GLU A 880 -31.90 -1.71 -6.13
CA GLU A 880 -32.76 -0.66 -5.56
C GLU A 880 -32.18 -0.05 -4.28
N ASP A 881 -31.18 -0.70 -3.68
CA ASP A 881 -30.54 -0.26 -2.45
C ASP A 881 -29.44 0.73 -2.79
N LEU A 882 -29.78 2.00 -2.68
CA LEU A 882 -28.95 3.11 -3.10
C LEU A 882 -28.69 4.08 -1.95
N LEU A 883 -27.44 4.50 -1.84
CA LEU A 883 -27.04 5.71 -1.13
C LEU A 883 -26.85 6.81 -2.17
N HIS A 884 -27.58 7.91 -2.02
CA HIS A 884 -27.39 9.12 -2.80
C HIS A 884 -27.06 10.29 -1.87
N LEU A 885 -25.95 10.96 -2.10
CA LEU A 885 -25.51 12.14 -1.37
C LEU A 885 -25.30 13.28 -2.35
N LYS A 886 -26.11 14.33 -2.21
CA LYS A 886 -26.04 15.49 -3.11
C LYS A 886 -24.74 16.26 -2.94
N ASN A 887 -24.40 16.70 -1.73
CA ASN A 887 -23.14 17.43 -1.48
C ASN A 887 -22.52 17.00 -0.14
N PHE A 888 -21.20 16.88 -0.13
CA PHE A 888 -20.36 16.87 1.07
C PHE A 888 -19.31 17.97 0.94
N THR A 889 -19.07 18.72 2.01
CA THR A 889 -18.04 19.76 2.05
C THR A 889 -17.29 19.71 3.37
N LEU A 890 -15.96 19.74 3.30
CA LEU A 890 -15.03 19.90 4.40
C LEU A 890 -14.20 21.16 4.16
N LYS A 891 -14.30 22.14 5.05
CA LYS A 891 -13.48 23.36 5.05
C LYS A 891 -12.55 23.36 6.26
N GLY A 892 -11.33 23.80 6.05
CA GLY A 892 -10.31 23.94 7.09
C GLY A 892 -9.56 25.24 6.95
N VAL A 893 -9.29 25.91 8.06
CA VAL A 893 -8.48 27.13 8.11
C VAL A 893 -7.52 27.01 9.29
N SER A 894 -6.25 27.36 9.08
CA SER A 894 -5.22 27.46 10.11
C SER A 894 -4.46 28.77 9.95
N LEU A 895 -4.49 29.60 10.98
CA LEU A 895 -3.89 30.93 10.99
C LEU A 895 -2.99 31.09 12.22
N ALA A 896 -1.94 31.91 12.11
CA ALA A 896 -1.19 32.35 13.29
C ALA A 896 -2.10 33.23 14.16
N SER A 897 -2.12 32.96 15.48
CA SER A 897 -2.97 33.70 16.40
C SER A 897 -2.51 35.14 16.54
N LYS A 898 -3.46 36.08 16.59
CA LYS A 898 -3.15 37.53 16.69
C LYS A 898 -2.42 37.91 17.97
N GLN A 899 -2.58 37.12 19.03
CA GLN A 899 -1.97 37.41 20.34
C GLN A 899 -0.53 36.92 20.42
N ASN A 900 -0.25 35.75 19.84
CA ASN A 900 1.07 35.14 19.81
C ASN A 900 1.23 34.33 18.51
N PRO A 901 2.19 34.66 17.63
CA PRO A 901 2.39 33.97 16.37
C PRO A 901 2.84 32.50 16.52
N LEU A 902 3.25 32.07 17.72
CA LEU A 902 3.53 30.66 18.04
C LEU A 902 2.27 29.83 18.32
N LEU A 903 1.11 30.47 18.45
CA LEU A 903 -0.17 29.80 18.63
C LEU A 903 -0.97 29.84 17.33
N ARG A 904 -1.91 28.90 17.17
CA ARG A 904 -2.75 28.77 15.99
C ARG A 904 -4.22 28.98 16.33
N ASP A 905 -4.92 29.68 15.45
CA ASP A 905 -6.38 29.69 15.42
C ASP A 905 -6.79 28.75 14.27
N ILE A 906 -7.47 27.65 14.62
CA ILE A 906 -7.85 26.57 13.70
C ILE A 906 -9.37 26.46 13.68
N SER A 907 -9.95 26.38 12.49
CA SER A 907 -11.38 26.09 12.33
C SER A 907 -11.60 25.05 11.25
N THR A 908 -12.53 24.12 11.50
CA THR A 908 -12.95 23.11 10.54
C THR A 908 -14.47 23.06 10.49
N GLU A 909 -15.04 22.97 9.29
CA GLU A 909 -16.49 22.84 9.06
C GLU A 909 -16.74 21.65 8.13
N TYR A 910 -17.53 20.70 8.59
CA TYR A 910 -18.00 19.54 7.85
C TYR A 910 -19.48 19.75 7.57
N SER A 911 -19.93 19.51 6.35
CA SER A 911 -21.36 19.53 6.03
C SER A 911 -21.73 18.47 5.00
N ILE A 912 -22.89 17.85 5.20
CA ILE A 912 -23.56 16.99 4.23
C ILE A 912 -24.91 17.59 3.89
N GLN A 913 -25.34 17.46 2.64
CA GLN A 913 -26.62 17.94 2.16
C GLN A 913 -27.26 16.89 1.25
N GLY A 914 -28.57 16.68 1.42
CA GLY A 914 -29.38 15.79 0.59
C GLY A 914 -28.90 14.36 0.60
N LEU A 915 -28.69 13.77 1.77
CA LEU A 915 -28.41 12.34 1.93
C LEU A 915 -29.73 11.58 1.86
N ASN A 916 -29.83 10.63 0.95
CA ASN A 916 -30.93 9.69 0.82
C ASN A 916 -30.37 8.27 0.81
N VAL A 917 -30.92 7.39 1.62
CA VAL A 917 -30.53 5.99 1.71
C VAL A 917 -31.79 5.14 1.58
N THR A 918 -31.77 4.20 0.64
CA THR A 918 -32.81 3.17 0.49
C THR A 918 -32.17 1.81 0.69
N VAL A 919 -32.70 0.99 1.61
CA VAL A 919 -32.24 -0.39 1.86
C VAL A 919 -33.44 -1.23 2.25
N ASP A 920 -33.65 -2.38 1.60
CA ASP A 920 -34.71 -3.36 1.94
C ASP A 920 -36.12 -2.74 2.01
N GLY A 921 -36.40 -1.75 1.16
CA GLY A 921 -37.67 -1.01 1.16
C GLY A 921 -37.83 0.04 2.27
N GLY A 922 -36.87 0.16 3.19
CA GLY A 922 -36.74 1.28 4.10
C GLY A 922 -36.14 2.51 3.42
N GLN A 923 -36.48 3.70 3.91
CA GLN A 923 -35.96 4.97 3.38
C GLN A 923 -35.52 5.90 4.52
N ALA A 924 -34.31 6.44 4.42
CA ALA A 924 -33.82 7.49 5.29
C ALA A 924 -33.38 8.70 4.44
N GLN A 925 -33.83 9.89 4.83
CA GLN A 925 -33.50 11.16 4.22
C GLN A 925 -32.96 12.12 5.27
N LEU A 926 -31.94 12.89 4.91
CA LEU A 926 -31.39 13.98 5.68
C LEU A 926 -31.13 15.17 4.75
N ASP A 927 -31.82 16.28 4.99
CA ASP A 927 -31.69 17.48 4.16
C ASP A 927 -30.32 18.14 4.36
N LYS A 928 -29.89 18.32 5.61
CA LYS A 928 -28.56 18.86 5.94
C LYS A 928 -28.09 18.40 7.32
N ALA A 929 -26.80 18.10 7.45
CA ALA A 929 -26.13 18.10 8.74
C ALA A 929 -24.77 18.80 8.64
N SER A 930 -24.36 19.43 9.73
CA SER A 930 -23.05 20.05 9.83
C SER A 930 -22.40 19.84 11.19
N PHE A 931 -21.08 19.80 11.20
CA PHE A 931 -20.26 19.81 12.39
C PHE A 931 -19.15 20.84 12.21
N ASP A 932 -19.02 21.76 13.15
CA ASP A 932 -17.95 22.76 13.17
C ASP A 932 -17.13 22.65 14.46
N MET A 933 -15.82 22.81 14.31
CA MET A 933 -14.87 22.86 15.43
C MET A 933 -14.00 24.09 15.27
N ARG A 934 -13.82 24.83 16.36
CA ARG A 934 -12.91 25.95 16.43
C ARG A 934 -12.00 25.83 17.65
N LEU A 935 -10.71 26.01 17.41
CA LEU A 935 -9.65 26.07 18.41
C LEU A 935 -9.00 27.45 18.31
N ASP A 936 -9.06 28.24 19.38
CA ASP A 936 -8.36 29.52 19.43
C ASP A 936 -7.16 29.41 20.37
N ARG A 937 -6.04 30.07 20.01
CA ARG A 937 -4.77 30.03 20.77
C ARG A 937 -4.23 28.61 21.00
N PHE A 938 -4.35 27.75 20.00
CA PHE A 938 -3.84 26.37 20.05
C PHE A 938 -2.31 26.33 19.99
N SER A 939 -1.68 25.71 21.00
CA SER A 939 -0.23 25.58 21.14
C SER A 939 0.25 24.26 20.54
N LEU A 940 0.59 24.29 19.25
CA LEU A 940 1.14 23.13 18.55
C LEU A 940 2.46 22.66 19.21
N GLN A 941 3.24 23.61 19.75
CA GLN A 941 4.44 23.31 20.52
C GLN A 941 4.16 22.41 21.73
N ASN A 942 3.17 22.76 22.56
CA ASN A 942 2.89 21.98 23.78
C ASN A 942 2.39 20.58 23.44
N VAL A 943 1.62 20.44 22.36
CA VAL A 943 1.16 19.13 21.87
C VAL A 943 2.32 18.29 21.35
N MET A 944 3.21 18.87 20.55
CA MET A 944 4.39 18.15 20.04
C MET A 944 5.35 17.74 21.16
N LEU A 945 5.61 18.63 22.12
CA LEU A 945 6.42 18.29 23.28
C LEU A 945 5.79 17.16 24.11
N ALA A 946 4.44 17.15 24.25
CA ALA A 946 3.74 16.08 24.96
C ALA A 946 3.85 14.74 24.23
N ALA A 947 3.71 14.76 22.89
CA ALA A 947 3.85 13.56 22.07
C ALA A 947 5.28 13.01 22.13
N LEU A 948 6.29 13.87 22.03
CA LEU A 948 7.69 13.48 22.15
C LEU A 948 8.03 12.95 23.55
N ASP A 949 7.50 13.58 24.60
CA ASP A 949 7.65 13.08 25.96
C ASP A 949 7.00 11.70 26.17
N ALA A 950 5.80 11.50 25.63
CA ALA A 950 5.12 10.20 25.67
C ALA A 950 5.87 9.09 24.90
N LEU A 951 6.53 9.45 23.79
CA LEU A 951 7.28 8.51 22.96
C LEU A 951 8.67 8.20 23.52
N PHE A 952 9.36 9.19 24.10
CA PHE A 952 10.77 9.10 24.48
C PHE A 952 11.03 9.17 25.99
N GLY A 953 10.00 9.39 26.81
CA GLY A 953 10.10 9.46 28.27
C GLY A 953 11.02 10.56 28.77
N LEU A 954 10.96 11.74 28.13
CA LEU A 954 11.88 12.86 28.32
C LEU A 954 11.72 13.55 29.69
N ASP A 955 10.58 13.36 30.36
CA ASP A 955 10.27 13.89 31.69
C ASP A 955 9.35 12.93 32.49
N LYS A 956 9.90 12.26 33.51
CA LYS A 956 9.13 11.33 34.37
C LYS A 956 8.26 12.04 35.41
N GLU A 957 8.39 13.37 35.59
CA GLU A 957 7.66 14.13 36.60
C GLU A 957 6.47 14.94 36.03
N ASN A 958 6.35 15.07 34.70
CA ASN A 958 5.27 15.83 34.07
C ASN A 958 4.13 14.96 33.56
N ASN A 959 3.01 14.98 34.28
CA ASN A 959 1.77 14.37 33.84
C ASN A 959 1.19 15.13 32.63
N TRP A 960 0.77 14.40 31.59
CA TRP A 960 -0.06 14.84 30.45
C TRP A 960 -1.14 15.88 30.80
N LYS A 961 -1.67 15.82 32.03
CA LYS A 961 -2.60 16.78 32.64
C LYS A 961 -2.10 18.23 32.60
N ASN A 962 -0.85 18.50 33.00
CA ASN A 962 -0.29 19.86 33.03
C ASN A 962 -0.03 20.44 31.63
N MET A 963 0.03 19.59 30.60
CA MET A 963 0.31 19.98 29.22
C MET A 963 -0.97 20.31 28.43
N ILE A 964 -2.08 19.61 28.71
CA ILE A 964 -3.41 19.92 28.15
C ILE A 964 -3.91 21.29 28.64
N ASP A 965 -3.68 21.62 29.93
CA ASP A 965 -4.06 22.89 30.55
C ASP A 965 -3.40 24.14 29.92
N LYS A 966 -2.45 23.96 29.00
CA LYS A 966 -1.79 25.05 28.25
C LYS A 966 -1.81 24.82 26.73
N ALA A 967 -2.51 23.80 26.26
CA ALA A 967 -2.53 23.42 24.85
C ALA A 967 -3.52 24.26 24.04
N LEU A 968 -4.57 24.80 24.66
CA LEU A 968 -5.56 25.62 23.97
C LEU A 968 -6.16 26.70 24.87
N GLY A 969 -6.56 27.83 24.28
CA GLY A 969 -7.25 28.89 25.02
C GLY A 969 -8.77 28.75 24.98
N GLU A 970 -9.31 28.29 23.86
CA GLU A 970 -10.75 28.10 23.66
C GLU A 970 -11.05 26.96 22.68
N LEU A 971 -12.14 26.24 22.94
CA LEU A 971 -12.70 25.17 22.13
C LEU A 971 -14.20 25.43 21.93
N GLU A 972 -14.64 25.56 20.68
CA GLU A 972 -16.05 25.60 20.31
C GLU A 972 -16.35 24.39 19.40
N LEU A 973 -17.40 23.64 19.75
CA LEU A 973 -17.94 22.54 18.97
C LEU A 973 -19.40 22.83 18.63
N GLY A 974 -19.74 22.80 17.35
CA GLY A 974 -21.09 22.97 16.83
C GLY A 974 -21.53 21.74 16.07
N PHE A 975 -22.77 21.31 16.30
CA PHE A 975 -23.47 20.30 15.52
C PHE A 975 -24.83 20.84 15.12
N SER A 976 -25.22 20.65 13.86
CA SER A 976 -26.57 20.96 13.39
C SER A 976 -27.08 19.86 12.47
N LEU A 977 -28.39 19.65 12.50
CA LEU A 977 -29.12 18.67 11.72
C LEU A 977 -30.47 19.28 11.33
N GLU A 978 -30.86 19.13 10.07
CA GLU A 978 -32.09 19.64 9.49
C GLU A 978 -32.75 18.57 8.62
N GLY A 979 -34.05 18.37 8.80
CA GLY A 979 -34.88 17.51 7.94
C GLY A 979 -34.47 16.04 7.92
N LEU A 980 -34.25 15.43 9.09
CA LEU A 980 -34.04 13.97 9.18
C LEU A 980 -35.40 13.26 9.17
N LYS A 981 -35.57 12.33 8.23
CA LYS A 981 -36.75 11.47 8.10
C LYS A 981 -36.30 10.04 7.91
N ALA A 982 -36.78 9.12 8.72
CA ALA A 982 -36.49 7.69 8.58
C ALA A 982 -37.79 6.89 8.64
N ALA A 983 -38.06 6.13 7.58
CA ALA A 983 -39.19 5.23 7.45
C ALA A 983 -38.67 3.81 7.32
N ILE A 984 -38.94 3.00 8.34
CA ILE A 984 -38.64 1.56 8.36
C ILE A 984 -39.96 0.82 8.05
N PRO A 985 -39.97 -0.24 7.22
CA PRO A 985 -41.17 -1.02 6.97
C PRO A 985 -41.83 -1.45 8.29
N GLU A 986 -43.16 -1.34 8.36
CA GLU A 986 -43.97 -1.70 9.53
C GLU A 986 -43.76 -0.87 10.81
N GLN A 987 -42.97 0.23 10.75
CA GLN A 987 -42.79 1.17 11.87
C GLN A 987 -43.31 2.58 11.52
N GLU A 988 -43.56 3.38 12.56
CA GLU A 988 -43.86 4.80 12.37
C GLU A 988 -42.62 5.54 11.88
N GLN A 989 -42.82 6.50 10.98
CA GLN A 989 -41.75 7.32 10.44
C GLN A 989 -41.21 8.25 11.53
N VAL A 990 -39.92 8.13 11.83
CA VAL A 990 -39.21 9.04 12.75
C VAL A 990 -38.84 10.30 11.98
N GLU A 991 -39.14 11.46 12.56
CA GLU A 991 -38.81 12.77 11.96
C GLU A 991 -38.19 13.71 12.99
N ILE A 992 -37.11 14.39 12.58
CA ILE A 992 -36.51 15.53 13.28
C ILE A 992 -36.45 16.70 12.29
N GLU A 993 -37.20 17.77 12.56
CA GLU A 993 -37.20 18.95 11.67
C GLU A 993 -35.88 19.72 11.78
N GLN A 994 -35.42 19.97 13.02
CA GLN A 994 -34.17 20.67 13.28
C GLN A 994 -33.59 20.27 14.64
N SER A 995 -32.29 20.02 14.72
CA SER A 995 -31.55 19.85 15.96
C SER A 995 -30.22 20.58 15.88
N SER A 996 -29.80 21.22 16.97
CA SER A 996 -28.49 21.88 17.07
C SER A 996 -27.94 21.75 18.48
N LEU A 997 -26.63 21.59 18.57
CA LEU A 997 -25.87 21.53 19.80
C LEU A 997 -24.62 22.39 19.62
N ARG A 998 -24.34 23.26 20.58
CA ARG A 998 -23.11 24.04 20.64
C ARG A 998 -22.54 24.01 22.04
N LEU A 999 -21.30 23.55 22.12
CA LEU A 999 -20.50 23.47 23.34
C LEU A 999 -19.33 24.43 23.19
N ALA A 1000 -19.16 25.36 24.13
CA ALA A 1000 -18.02 26.28 24.13
C ALA A 1000 -17.30 26.23 25.48
N LEU A 1001 -15.99 26.03 25.45
CA LEU A 1001 -15.08 26.11 26.58
C LEU A 1001 -14.12 27.27 26.34
N THR A 1002 -14.14 28.28 27.22
CA THR A 1002 -13.30 29.48 27.08
C THR A 1002 -12.42 29.68 28.31
N GLY A 1003 -11.22 30.23 28.11
CA GLY A 1003 -10.27 30.46 29.19
C GLY A 1003 -9.60 29.19 29.69
N LEU A 1004 -9.42 28.19 28.83
CA LEU A 1004 -8.73 26.93 29.13
C LEU A 1004 -7.24 27.14 29.44
N ASP A 1005 -6.67 28.27 29.00
CA ASP A 1005 -5.34 28.77 29.34
C ASP A 1005 -5.29 29.55 30.68
N THR A 1006 -6.39 29.52 31.46
CA THR A 1006 -6.51 30.22 32.75
C THR A 1006 -6.97 29.26 33.86
N PRO A 1007 -6.77 29.61 35.15
CA PRO A 1007 -7.24 28.78 36.26
C PRO A 1007 -8.76 28.61 36.36
N ALA A 1008 -9.55 29.41 35.62
CA ALA A 1008 -11.00 29.46 35.72
C ALA A 1008 -11.64 29.41 34.32
N VAL A 1009 -12.31 28.30 34.00
CA VAL A 1009 -12.86 28.00 32.68
C VAL A 1009 -14.33 28.40 32.63
N ASN A 1010 -14.81 28.97 31.51
CA ASN A 1010 -16.25 29.10 31.28
C ASN A 1010 -16.75 28.03 30.31
N LEU A 1011 -17.84 27.37 30.68
CA LEU A 1011 -18.52 26.35 29.90
C LEU A 1011 -19.89 26.89 29.46
N SER A 1012 -20.19 26.85 28.17
CA SER A 1012 -21.52 27.17 27.63
C SER A 1012 -22.07 25.98 26.86
N LEU A 1013 -23.32 25.61 27.12
CA LEU A 1013 -24.04 24.55 26.42
C LEU A 1013 -25.35 25.13 25.87
N ASN A 1014 -25.47 25.08 24.54
CA ASN A 1014 -26.66 25.48 23.80
C ASN A 1014 -27.18 24.29 22.98
N TYR A 1015 -28.29 23.72 23.37
CA TYR A 1015 -29.02 22.69 22.63
C TYR A 1015 -30.40 23.20 22.27
N LEU A 1016 -30.79 22.99 21.01
CA LEU A 1016 -32.12 23.29 20.52
C LEU A 1016 -32.55 22.17 19.58
N HIS A 1017 -33.72 21.62 19.83
CA HIS A 1017 -34.39 20.69 18.93
C HIS A 1017 -35.82 21.21 18.68
N ASN A 1018 -36.21 21.31 17.42
CA ASN A 1018 -37.57 21.56 16.94
C ASN A 1018 -38.07 20.38 16.10
N GLY A 1019 -39.34 20.02 16.29
CA GLY A 1019 -40.04 18.98 15.54
C GLY A 1019 -39.47 17.60 15.84
N LEU A 1020 -40.16 16.82 16.68
CA LEU A 1020 -39.92 15.40 16.90
C LEU A 1020 -41.20 14.64 16.58
N ALA A 1021 -41.10 13.56 15.81
CA ALA A 1021 -42.24 12.68 15.57
C ALA A 1021 -41.83 11.21 15.42
N GLY A 1022 -42.80 10.32 15.60
CA GLY A 1022 -42.69 8.88 15.31
C GLY A 1022 -41.78 8.08 16.24
N ILE A 1023 -41.49 8.55 17.46
CA ILE A 1023 -40.77 7.74 18.45
C ILE A 1023 -41.71 6.62 18.96
N PRO A 1024 -41.33 5.33 18.81
CA PRO A 1024 -42.13 4.22 19.32
C PRO A 1024 -42.39 4.37 20.82
N MET A 1025 -43.61 4.06 21.26
CA MET A 1025 -44.05 4.10 22.67
C MET A 1025 -44.21 5.50 23.30
N VAL A 1026 -43.99 6.60 22.56
CA VAL A 1026 -44.28 7.97 23.03
C VAL A 1026 -45.57 8.49 22.37
N PRO A 1027 -46.64 8.75 23.13
CA PRO A 1027 -47.88 9.29 22.56
C PRO A 1027 -47.68 10.67 21.92
N LEU A 1028 -48.41 10.97 20.84
CA LEU A 1028 -48.35 12.26 20.14
C LEU A 1028 -48.57 13.45 21.08
N GLU A 1029 -49.42 13.28 22.08
CA GLU A 1029 -49.72 14.27 23.12
C GLU A 1029 -48.51 14.65 23.96
N ALA A 1030 -47.58 13.71 24.21
CA ALA A 1030 -46.39 13.88 25.04
C ALA A 1030 -45.09 14.01 24.22
N MET A 1031 -45.19 14.10 22.90
CA MET A 1031 -44.06 14.25 22.00
C MET A 1031 -43.57 15.73 22.02
N PRO A 1032 -42.31 16.01 22.37
CA PRO A 1032 -41.81 17.40 22.45
C PRO A 1032 -41.77 18.06 21.07
N LYS A 1033 -42.40 19.25 20.97
CA LYS A 1033 -42.32 20.11 19.80
C LYS A 1033 -41.00 20.87 19.76
N THR A 1034 -40.58 21.39 20.92
CA THR A 1034 -39.32 22.10 21.07
C THR A 1034 -38.67 21.74 22.40
N VAL A 1035 -37.39 21.41 22.38
CA VAL A 1035 -36.54 21.30 23.58
C VAL A 1035 -35.42 22.32 23.45
N LYS A 1036 -35.21 23.13 24.49
CA LYS A 1036 -34.13 24.11 24.55
C LYS A 1036 -33.36 23.96 25.86
N ILE A 1037 -32.03 23.84 25.78
CA ILE A 1037 -31.11 23.91 26.91
C ILE A 1037 -30.09 24.99 26.57
N ASP A 1038 -30.04 26.06 27.34
CA ASP A 1038 -29.13 27.19 27.19
C ASP A 1038 -28.61 27.52 28.58
N THR A 1039 -27.39 27.06 28.86
CA THR A 1039 -26.76 27.15 30.17
C THR A 1039 -25.32 27.64 30.06
N THR A 1040 -24.86 28.36 31.07
CA THR A 1040 -23.49 28.88 31.15
C THR A 1040 -22.95 28.76 32.55
N LEU A 1041 -21.89 27.99 32.73
CA LEU A 1041 -21.14 27.89 33.97
C LEU A 1041 -19.88 28.76 33.85
N LYS A 1042 -19.74 29.79 34.68
CA LYS A 1042 -18.60 30.73 34.66
C LYS A 1042 -17.61 30.45 35.77
N ASN A 1043 -16.35 30.77 35.51
CA ASN A 1043 -15.22 30.69 36.44
C ASN A 1043 -15.05 29.32 37.13
N VAL A 1044 -15.08 28.23 36.37
CA VAL A 1044 -14.97 26.87 36.91
C VAL A 1044 -13.51 26.49 37.12
N PRO A 1045 -13.09 26.07 38.32
CA PRO A 1045 -11.71 25.66 38.59
C PRO A 1045 -11.43 24.21 38.15
N VAL A 1046 -11.55 23.95 36.84
CA VAL A 1046 -11.47 22.59 36.25
C VAL A 1046 -10.16 21.88 36.60
N ALA A 1047 -9.02 22.58 36.55
CA ALA A 1047 -7.72 21.99 36.92
C ALA A 1047 -7.71 21.47 38.37
N LYS A 1048 -8.29 22.21 39.32
CA LYS A 1048 -8.40 21.77 40.73
C LYS A 1048 -9.31 20.57 40.86
N LEU A 1049 -10.49 20.61 40.22
CA LEU A 1049 -11.46 19.52 40.22
C LEU A 1049 -10.89 18.23 39.57
N ALA A 1050 -10.08 18.36 38.53
CA ALA A 1050 -9.47 17.23 37.82
C ALA A 1050 -8.26 16.61 38.57
N THR A 1051 -7.55 17.41 39.37
CA THR A 1051 -6.40 16.93 40.15
C THR A 1051 -6.78 16.10 41.38
N ASP A 1052 -7.95 16.34 41.98
CA ASP A 1052 -8.42 15.62 43.15
C ASP A 1052 -9.90 15.26 43.01
N TRP A 1053 -10.18 14.20 42.26
CA TRP A 1053 -11.54 13.69 42.05
C TRP A 1053 -12.26 13.33 43.36
N ARG A 1054 -11.54 13.18 44.48
CA ARG A 1054 -12.14 12.97 45.80
C ARG A 1054 -12.87 14.22 46.31
N LEU A 1055 -12.50 15.41 45.83
CA LEU A 1055 -13.24 16.65 46.09
C LEU A 1055 -14.67 16.57 45.57
N LEU A 1056 -14.96 15.75 44.55
CA LEU A 1056 -16.31 15.54 44.03
C LEU A 1056 -17.21 14.72 44.97
N LYS A 1057 -16.65 14.10 46.03
CA LYS A 1057 -17.41 13.28 46.99
C LYS A 1057 -18.00 14.09 48.14
N ASP A 1058 -17.54 15.31 48.38
CA ASP A 1058 -18.06 16.20 49.43
C ASP A 1058 -18.58 17.51 48.82
N PRO A 1059 -19.91 17.68 48.75
CA PRO A 1059 -20.53 18.90 48.22
C PRO A 1059 -20.05 20.18 48.89
N ASN A 1060 -19.71 20.17 50.18
CA ASN A 1060 -19.21 21.35 50.88
C ASN A 1060 -17.84 21.79 50.35
N THR A 1061 -16.98 20.82 50.04
CA THR A 1061 -15.66 21.10 49.46
C THR A 1061 -15.79 21.66 48.04
N ILE A 1062 -16.76 21.19 47.25
CA ILE A 1062 -17.09 21.76 45.94
C ILE A 1062 -17.59 23.20 46.10
N PHE A 1063 -18.56 23.47 46.98
CA PHE A 1063 -19.08 24.83 47.17
C PHE A 1063 -18.04 25.80 47.76
N ALA A 1064 -17.12 25.34 48.62
CA ALA A 1064 -15.98 26.14 49.08
C ALA A 1064 -15.12 26.58 47.88
N LEU A 1065 -14.77 25.63 47.03
CA LEU A 1065 -13.94 25.85 45.85
C LEU A 1065 -14.67 26.76 44.84
N MET A 1066 -15.96 26.54 44.59
CA MET A 1066 -16.76 27.39 43.70
C MET A 1066 -16.91 28.82 44.24
N THR A 1067 -16.94 29.01 45.56
CA THR A 1067 -16.96 30.35 46.18
C THR A 1067 -15.62 31.06 46.03
N GLU A 1068 -14.51 30.35 46.17
CA GLU A 1068 -13.15 30.90 45.99
C GLU A 1068 -12.95 31.50 44.59
N TYR A 1069 -13.56 30.88 43.57
CA TYR A 1069 -13.43 31.28 42.16
C TYR A 1069 -14.59 32.15 41.65
N ASP A 1070 -15.53 32.57 42.52
CA ASP A 1070 -16.73 33.33 42.12
C ASP A 1070 -17.49 32.63 40.98
N SER A 1071 -17.67 31.32 41.09
CA SER A 1071 -18.29 30.50 40.06
C SER A 1071 -19.81 30.69 40.05
N THR A 1072 -20.38 30.87 38.86
CA THR A 1072 -21.83 31.07 38.68
C THR A 1072 -22.39 30.12 37.63
N PHE A 1073 -23.54 29.51 37.92
CA PHE A 1073 -24.31 28.68 36.98
C PHE A 1073 -25.53 29.45 36.50
N ASN A 1074 -25.55 29.85 35.23
CA ASN A 1074 -26.67 30.58 34.64
C ASN A 1074 -27.50 29.63 33.79
N ILE A 1075 -28.79 29.54 34.06
CA ILE A 1075 -29.79 28.86 33.24
C ILE A 1075 -30.51 29.95 32.45
N ASN A 1076 -30.05 30.23 31.23
CA ASN A 1076 -30.65 31.26 30.38
C ASN A 1076 -32.02 30.79 29.84
N ALA A 1077 -32.10 29.51 29.45
CA ALA A 1077 -33.35 28.84 29.10
C ALA A 1077 -33.21 27.31 29.15
N LEU A 1078 -33.93 26.65 30.05
CA LEU A 1078 -34.11 25.21 30.06
C LEU A 1078 -35.60 24.92 29.89
N GLY A 1079 -36.03 24.23 28.85
CA GLY A 1079 -37.45 23.98 28.67
C GLY A 1079 -37.80 22.98 27.59
N ALA A 1080 -38.99 22.41 27.75
CA ALA A 1080 -39.62 21.51 26.78
C ALA A 1080 -41.06 21.99 26.54
N ASP A 1081 -41.41 22.20 25.28
CA ASP A 1081 -42.77 22.52 24.85
C ASP A 1081 -43.44 21.27 24.27
N LEU A 1082 -44.57 20.88 24.86
CA LEU A 1082 -45.35 19.71 24.51
C LEU A 1082 -46.73 20.14 23.99
N PRO A 1083 -47.42 19.31 23.19
CA PRO A 1083 -48.82 19.57 22.83
C PRO A 1083 -49.73 19.71 24.06
N ILE A 1084 -49.55 18.85 25.07
CA ILE A 1084 -50.36 18.86 26.31
C ILE A 1084 -49.96 19.91 27.34
N GLY A 1085 -48.78 20.53 27.23
CA GLY A 1085 -48.27 21.45 28.24
C GLY A 1085 -46.84 21.90 27.96
N GLY A 1086 -46.14 22.39 28.96
CA GLY A 1086 -44.74 22.77 28.77
C GLY A 1086 -44.05 23.23 30.04
N LEU A 1087 -42.73 23.16 30.03
CA LEU A 1087 -41.87 23.56 31.13
C LEU A 1087 -40.85 24.59 30.61
N ARG A 1088 -40.69 25.69 31.32
CA ARG A 1088 -39.56 26.62 31.14
C ARG A 1088 -38.95 26.95 32.49
N VAL A 1089 -37.63 26.95 32.54
CA VAL A 1089 -36.81 27.24 33.71
C VAL A 1089 -35.74 28.23 33.30
N ASN A 1090 -35.61 29.31 34.05
CA ASN A 1090 -34.55 30.29 33.93
C ASN A 1090 -34.09 30.72 35.31
N GLY A 1091 -32.81 30.99 35.49
CA GLY A 1091 -32.30 31.34 36.81
C GLY A 1091 -30.79 31.30 36.91
N GLN A 1092 -30.31 31.38 38.15
CA GLN A 1092 -28.90 31.41 38.45
C GLN A 1092 -28.62 30.68 39.77
N GLY A 1093 -27.56 29.87 39.76
CA GLY A 1093 -26.94 29.29 40.94
C GLY A 1093 -25.60 29.96 41.25
N HIS A 1094 -25.28 30.11 42.53
CA HIS A 1094 -24.00 30.60 43.01
C HIS A 1094 -23.64 29.94 44.35
N ALA A 1095 -22.35 29.85 44.64
CA ALA A 1095 -21.86 29.40 45.94
C ALA A 1095 -21.52 30.61 46.83
N LYS A 1096 -21.80 30.52 48.13
CA LYS A 1096 -21.57 31.61 49.08
C LYS A 1096 -21.14 31.10 50.45
N ILE A 1097 -20.27 31.86 51.11
CA ILE A 1097 -19.94 31.68 52.53
C ILE A 1097 -20.72 32.75 53.33
N MET A 1098 -21.57 32.33 54.27
CA MET A 1098 -22.42 33.26 55.04
C MET A 1098 -21.67 33.91 56.21
N GLU A 1099 -20.85 33.15 56.94
CA GLU A 1099 -20.02 33.58 58.08
C GLU A 1099 -18.70 32.77 58.13
N GLU A 1100 -17.65 33.32 58.78
CA GLU A 1100 -16.25 32.84 58.76
C GLU A 1100 -16.05 31.39 59.29
N ASP A 1101 -17.06 30.80 59.96
CA ASP A 1101 -17.07 29.43 60.53
C ASP A 1101 -18.26 28.57 60.06
N THR A 1102 -18.99 28.97 59.00
CA THR A 1102 -20.14 28.21 58.47
C THR A 1102 -19.77 27.41 57.21
N PRO A 1103 -20.31 26.20 57.02
CA PRO A 1103 -20.10 25.46 55.78
C PRO A 1103 -20.61 26.27 54.59
N PRO A 1104 -19.90 26.27 53.45
CA PRO A 1104 -20.31 26.98 52.25
C PRO A 1104 -21.63 26.42 51.75
N ILE A 1105 -22.52 27.30 51.30
CA ILE A 1105 -23.83 26.92 50.78
C ILE A 1105 -23.88 27.18 49.27
N GLY A 1106 -24.45 26.23 48.54
CA GLY A 1106 -24.92 26.47 47.19
C GLY A 1106 -26.32 27.06 47.24
N GLU A 1107 -26.54 28.22 46.63
CA GLU A 1107 -27.86 28.82 46.44
C GLU A 1107 -28.27 28.72 44.97
N LEU A 1108 -29.51 28.32 44.71
CA LEU A 1108 -30.11 28.26 43.38
C LEU A 1108 -31.39 29.09 43.40
N GLU A 1109 -31.43 30.14 42.58
CA GLU A 1109 -32.63 30.95 42.35
C GLU A 1109 -33.13 30.69 40.93
N VAL A 1110 -34.29 30.06 40.79
CA VAL A 1110 -34.89 29.75 39.49
C VAL A 1110 -36.35 30.15 39.43
N THR A 1111 -36.74 30.69 38.29
CA THR A 1111 -38.14 30.84 37.90
C THR A 1111 -38.53 29.63 37.07
N VAL A 1112 -39.57 28.92 37.50
CA VAL A 1112 -40.16 27.78 36.80
C VAL A 1112 -41.55 28.18 36.32
N LEU A 1113 -41.81 28.01 35.03
CA LEU A 1113 -43.10 28.22 34.39
C LEU A 1113 -43.62 26.88 33.87
N ILE A 1114 -44.80 26.47 34.33
CA ILE A 1114 -45.45 25.23 33.90
C ILE A 1114 -46.76 25.56 33.19
N ARG A 1115 -46.85 25.26 31.89
CA ARG A 1115 -48.07 25.43 31.09
C ARG A 1115 -48.93 24.16 31.17
N ASN A 1116 -50.22 24.33 31.45
CA ASN A 1116 -51.23 23.29 31.54
C ASN A 1116 -50.87 22.12 32.49
N LEU A 1117 -50.40 22.45 33.70
CA LEU A 1117 -50.00 21.47 34.73
C LEU A 1117 -51.05 20.36 34.96
N GLN A 1118 -52.34 20.73 35.06
CA GLN A 1118 -53.41 19.77 35.32
C GLN A 1118 -53.57 18.75 34.18
N ASP A 1119 -53.52 19.20 32.93
CA ASP A 1119 -53.66 18.33 31.76
C ASP A 1119 -52.49 17.33 31.66
N MET A 1120 -51.27 17.77 31.99
CA MET A 1120 -50.10 16.88 32.07
C MET A 1120 -50.24 15.84 33.19
N VAL A 1121 -50.74 16.24 34.35
CA VAL A 1121 -50.95 15.35 35.50
C VAL A 1121 -52.03 14.32 35.20
N ASP A 1122 -53.13 14.73 34.56
CA ASP A 1122 -54.21 13.81 34.18
C ASP A 1122 -53.76 12.83 33.07
N PHE A 1123 -52.91 13.28 32.14
CA PHE A 1123 -52.27 12.42 31.15
C PHE A 1123 -51.37 11.36 31.81
N LEU A 1124 -50.43 11.77 32.66
CA LEU A 1124 -49.51 10.86 33.37
C LEU A 1124 -50.26 9.88 34.29
N ALA A 1125 -51.26 10.38 35.03
CA ALA A 1125 -52.10 9.54 35.89
C ALA A 1125 -52.86 8.47 35.09
N GLY A 1126 -53.15 8.72 33.81
CA GLY A 1126 -53.79 7.76 32.91
C GLY A 1126 -52.88 6.62 32.45
N THR A 1127 -51.55 6.77 32.59
CA THR A 1127 -50.55 5.76 32.19
C THR A 1127 -50.05 4.89 33.35
N MET A 1128 -50.52 5.12 34.58
CA MET A 1128 -50.04 4.47 35.81
C MET A 1128 -51.17 3.75 36.59
N GLY A 1129 -50.81 2.96 37.60
CA GLY A 1129 -51.78 2.25 38.44
C GLY A 1129 -52.63 3.18 39.30
N GLU A 1130 -53.81 2.74 39.77
CA GLU A 1130 -54.76 3.61 40.50
C GLU A 1130 -54.17 4.26 41.77
N GLU A 1131 -53.29 3.56 42.49
CA GLU A 1131 -52.66 4.06 43.72
C GLU A 1131 -51.60 5.13 43.42
N GLU A 1132 -50.71 4.87 42.46
CA GLU A 1132 -49.72 5.82 41.96
C GLU A 1132 -50.37 7.06 41.32
N ALA A 1133 -51.44 6.88 40.54
CA ALA A 1133 -52.22 7.96 39.95
C ALA A 1133 -52.82 8.87 41.03
N LYS A 1134 -53.28 8.29 42.14
CA LYS A 1134 -53.85 9.05 43.26
C LYS A 1134 -52.78 9.84 44.00
N ASP A 1135 -51.61 9.24 44.22
CA ASP A 1135 -50.48 9.89 44.88
C ASP A 1135 -49.87 11.01 44.01
N LEU A 1136 -49.77 10.79 42.70
CA LEU A 1136 -49.38 11.82 41.73
C LEU A 1136 -50.35 13.00 41.75
N LYS A 1137 -51.67 12.74 41.68
CA LYS A 1137 -52.68 13.81 41.72
C LYS A 1137 -52.67 14.57 43.05
N ALA A 1138 -52.42 13.89 44.16
CA ALA A 1138 -52.28 14.53 45.47
C ALA A 1138 -51.03 15.44 45.52
N THR A 1139 -49.91 14.95 45.03
CA THR A 1139 -48.64 15.71 44.95
C THR A 1139 -48.77 16.90 44.00
N ALA A 1140 -49.37 16.69 42.83
CA ALA A 1140 -49.64 17.74 41.85
C ALA A 1140 -50.56 18.83 42.40
N ALA A 1141 -51.56 18.50 43.22
CA ALA A 1141 -52.41 19.49 43.87
C ALA A 1141 -51.61 20.38 44.85
N ILE A 1142 -50.64 19.81 45.56
CA ILE A 1142 -49.72 20.57 46.43
C ILE A 1142 -48.85 21.51 45.57
N VAL A 1143 -48.29 21.01 44.48
CA VAL A 1143 -47.50 21.80 43.53
C VAL A 1143 -48.34 22.91 42.91
N ALA A 1144 -49.58 22.66 42.51
CA ALA A 1144 -50.47 23.68 41.97
C ALA A 1144 -50.79 24.80 42.99
N MET A 1145 -51.01 24.44 44.27
CA MET A 1145 -51.27 25.43 45.35
C MET A 1145 -50.05 26.29 45.71
N ALA A 1146 -48.84 25.80 45.46
CA ALA A 1146 -47.61 26.56 45.69
C ALA A 1146 -47.38 27.64 44.62
N GLY A 1147 -47.88 27.41 43.40
CA GLY A 1147 -47.71 28.30 42.24
C GLY A 1147 -48.64 29.50 42.23
N ILE A 1148 -48.29 30.50 41.40
CA ILE A 1148 -49.18 31.60 41.03
C ILE A 1148 -49.76 31.28 39.65
N GLU A 1149 -51.07 31.13 39.57
CA GLU A 1149 -51.79 30.82 38.33
C GLU A 1149 -52.03 32.10 37.52
N ASP A 1150 -51.56 32.14 36.27
CA ASP A 1150 -51.86 33.18 35.28
C ASP A 1150 -52.81 32.62 34.20
N LYS A 1151 -53.98 33.26 34.07
CA LYS A 1151 -55.08 32.84 33.18
C LYS A 1151 -55.15 33.64 31.87
N GLU A 1152 -54.33 34.67 31.72
CA GLU A 1152 -54.35 35.56 30.54
C GLU A 1152 -53.17 35.33 29.58
N TYR A 1153 -52.44 34.21 29.72
CA TYR A 1153 -51.35 33.85 28.83
C TYR A 1153 -51.89 33.30 27.50
N GLU A 1154 -51.33 33.73 26.37
CA GLU A 1154 -51.89 33.56 25.01
C GLU A 1154 -52.17 32.08 24.59
N ASP A 1155 -51.63 31.08 25.29
CA ASP A 1155 -51.66 29.65 24.91
C ASP A 1155 -51.96 28.64 26.06
N GLY A 1156 -52.67 29.06 27.12
CA GLY A 1156 -53.14 28.16 28.19
C GLY A 1156 -52.91 28.69 29.61
N ILE A 1157 -53.17 27.86 30.62
CA ILE A 1157 -52.96 28.24 32.03
C ILE A 1157 -51.49 28.03 32.38
N VAL A 1158 -50.80 29.07 32.82
CA VAL A 1158 -49.39 28.99 33.25
C VAL A 1158 -49.31 29.13 34.76
N HIS A 1159 -48.61 28.20 35.41
CA HIS A 1159 -48.24 28.29 36.82
C HIS A 1159 -46.81 28.81 36.93
N HIS A 1160 -46.65 29.90 37.67
CA HIS A 1160 -45.37 30.55 37.93
C HIS A 1160 -44.88 30.22 39.34
N TYR A 1161 -43.62 29.78 39.42
CA TYR A 1161 -42.91 29.44 40.63
C TYR A 1161 -41.56 30.17 40.66
N ASP A 1162 -41.40 31.13 41.55
CA ASP A 1162 -40.09 31.64 41.92
C ASP A 1162 -39.54 30.78 43.06
N VAL A 1163 -38.57 29.93 42.74
CA VAL A 1163 -37.98 28.94 43.63
C VAL A 1163 -36.60 29.41 44.07
N LYS A 1164 -36.40 29.48 45.38
CA LYS A 1164 -35.07 29.64 45.99
C LYS A 1164 -34.75 28.41 46.81
N PHE A 1165 -33.66 27.75 46.48
CA PHE A 1165 -33.21 26.54 47.15
C PHE A 1165 -31.75 26.71 47.62
N ASN A 1166 -31.41 26.12 48.77
CA ASN A 1166 -30.01 26.01 49.17
C ASN A 1166 -29.63 24.60 49.64
N SER A 1167 -28.33 24.32 49.66
CA SER A 1167 -27.77 23.03 50.08
C SER A 1167 -28.01 22.66 51.55
N MET A 1168 -28.57 23.57 52.36
CA MET A 1168 -28.98 23.32 53.75
C MET A 1168 -30.42 22.81 53.86
N GLY A 1169 -31.09 22.54 52.74
CA GLY A 1169 -32.47 22.05 52.69
C GLY A 1169 -33.52 23.15 52.84
N GLN A 1170 -33.16 24.42 52.70
CA GLN A 1170 -34.13 25.51 52.66
C GLN A 1170 -34.73 25.61 51.26
N LEU A 1171 -36.07 25.58 51.17
CA LEU A 1171 -36.82 25.75 49.93
C LEU A 1171 -37.92 26.81 50.11
N LEU A 1172 -37.78 27.93 49.41
CA LEU A 1172 -38.80 28.96 49.29
C LEU A 1172 -39.42 28.89 47.89
N VAL A 1173 -40.75 28.87 47.81
CA VAL A 1173 -41.49 28.94 46.54
C VAL A 1173 -42.49 30.08 46.62
N ASN A 1174 -42.35 31.10 45.76
CA ASN A 1174 -43.17 32.32 45.77
C ASN A 1174 -43.24 32.95 47.18
N ASP A 1175 -42.08 33.10 47.82
CA ASP A 1175 -41.89 33.58 49.21
C ASP A 1175 -42.52 32.72 50.32
N LYS A 1176 -43.02 31.52 50.00
CA LYS A 1176 -43.53 30.55 50.98
C LYS A 1176 -42.47 29.52 51.33
N ASP A 1177 -42.21 29.31 52.61
CA ASP A 1177 -41.30 28.27 53.09
C ASP A 1177 -41.98 26.89 53.02
N LEU A 1178 -41.48 26.05 52.12
CA LEU A 1178 -41.94 24.68 51.92
C LEU A 1178 -40.93 23.64 52.42
N SER A 1179 -39.85 24.07 53.11
CA SER A 1179 -38.77 23.20 53.56
C SER A 1179 -39.29 22.04 54.43
N ALA A 1180 -40.23 22.34 55.34
CA ALA A 1180 -40.81 21.33 56.25
C ALA A 1180 -41.74 20.31 55.56
N LEU A 1181 -42.25 20.62 54.36
CA LEU A 1181 -43.17 19.77 53.60
C LEU A 1181 -42.43 18.68 52.81
N LEU A 1182 -41.22 18.96 52.35
CA LEU A 1182 -40.41 18.03 51.54
C LEU A 1182 -39.33 17.31 52.35
N PHE A 1183 -38.75 17.96 53.36
CA PHE A 1183 -37.64 17.41 54.15
C PHE A 1183 -38.05 16.89 55.55
N GLY A 1184 -39.34 16.98 55.90
CA GLY A 1184 -39.91 16.42 57.13
C GLY A 1184 -39.65 17.25 58.39
N ALA A 1185 -40.72 17.61 59.11
CA ALA A 1185 -40.61 18.13 60.47
C ALA A 1185 -40.20 17.00 61.43
N GLY A 1186 -39.11 17.22 62.19
CA GLY A 1186 -38.65 16.29 63.21
C GLY A 1186 -39.75 15.83 64.15
N GLY A 1187 -39.95 14.52 64.24
CA GLY A 1187 -40.74 13.87 65.27
C GLY A 1187 -39.80 13.34 66.37
N ASP A 1188 -40.02 13.81 67.59
CA ASP A 1188 -39.46 13.24 68.83
C ASP A 1188 -39.57 11.70 68.82
N ASN A 1189 -38.43 11.03 68.87
CA ASN A 1189 -38.32 9.71 69.50
C ASN A 1189 -37.02 9.64 70.29
N GLN A 1190 -37.17 9.74 71.62
CA GLN A 1190 -36.20 9.21 72.56
C GLN A 1190 -36.15 7.68 72.38
N ASP A 1191 -35.11 7.18 71.73
CA ASP A 1191 -34.38 6.01 72.22
C ASP A 1191 -33.02 5.92 71.50
N GLY A 1192 -31.98 5.70 72.30
CA GLY A 1192 -30.59 5.76 71.84
C GLY A 1192 -30.21 4.63 70.90
N GLY A 1193 -29.54 5.00 69.80
CA GLY A 1193 -28.86 4.09 68.89
C GLY A 1193 -28.42 4.83 67.63
N ASP A 1194 -27.12 4.84 67.35
CA ASP A 1194 -26.50 5.43 66.16
C ASP A 1194 -27.32 5.17 64.89
N SER A 1195 -27.90 6.23 64.33
CA SER A 1195 -28.29 6.31 62.93
C SER A 1195 -28.43 7.78 62.54
N LYS A 1196 -27.30 8.40 62.18
CA LYS A 1196 -27.34 9.55 61.26
C LYS A 1196 -27.85 9.00 59.93
N GLN A 1197 -29.12 9.24 59.61
CA GLN A 1197 -29.57 9.15 58.23
C GLN A 1197 -28.84 10.25 57.46
N GLU A 1198 -27.83 9.86 56.69
CA GLU A 1198 -27.40 10.59 55.52
C GLU A 1198 -28.64 10.80 54.65
N ILE A 1199 -28.98 12.07 54.42
CA ILE A 1199 -29.81 12.45 53.29
C ILE A 1199 -28.90 12.20 52.09
N ASP A 1200 -29.14 11.10 51.38
CA ASP A 1200 -28.46 10.82 50.11
C ASP A 1200 -28.71 12.00 49.18
N SER A 1201 -27.63 12.70 48.85
CA SER A 1201 -27.60 13.82 47.92
C SER A 1201 -27.27 13.32 46.52
N GLU A 1202 -28.09 12.40 45.99
CA GLU A 1202 -28.11 12.07 44.55
C GLU A 1202 -29.05 13.00 43.78
#